data_AF-A0A139CHN0-F1
#
_entry.id   AF-A0A139CHN0-F1
#
_cell.length_a   1.000
_cell.length_b   1.000
_cell.length_c   1.000
_cell.angle_alpha   90.00
_cell.angle_beta   90.00
_cell.angle_gamma   90.00
#
_symmetry.space_group_name_H-M   'P 1'
#
loop_
_entity.id
_entity.type
_entity.pdbx_description
1 polymer ?
#
loop_
_entity_poly.entity_id
_entity_poly.type
_entity_poly.pdbx_seq_one_letter_code
_entity_poly.pdbx_strand_id
1 'polypeptide(L)'
;RVAMITMQSWMFLSSYEKFRENILDYSTIINMAHLGPKAFDTIGGEVVSTTSFVLENYQHEDYKGAYLRLVDGRSEREKQDEFEAKRNNPYYASAADFRKIPGSPIAYWVSDALLNVYEKSTTLSKIATPRQGLATADNDRFLRLWSELNIKNVGFGFRSREEAKESGLKWFPYNKGGEYRKWYGNQEFVLNWENDGYNIRNYFDSNGKLRSRPQNTEYYFLPSVSWSKVTSSGFSLRYYPKGFIFDVAGCSIFLDREEEREMLLGCMNSQIMTKAVNSLSPTLNFEVGQVADFPLPIDVINKASNFISPITKLIHISKSDWDSYETSWDFTTSPFLQTEFHKSTLEETYSNLRAHWKEMTLEMQRLEEENNRIFIEAYGLQDELTSDVPLSEITLTCNPYYRYGNNKSEEELEALLLNDTIKEFISYAVGCMFGRYSPHKEGLILANQGEGMQEFLEKVPDAEFLPDKDGIIPILDEEYFADDIVGRFKEFLKVTFGPEKLSENMDFIAQALSSGGKKKTKSSEQVIRDYFLKDFYKDHVKMYKKRPIYWLFTSGKKRAFNALVYMHRYGRTTLARMRTEYLLELEGKMDAQRQMLSSEDARNAKEKAKLAGYIDEIMAYDEVFKNKADAYIEIDLDDGVKENYKLFDGLVGKI
;
A
#
# COMPACT_ATOMS: atom_id res chain seq x y z
N ARG A 1 7.03 -53.03 -4.33
CA ARG A 1 6.55 -51.67 -4.66
C ARG A 1 5.41 -51.32 -3.71
N VAL A 2 5.28 -50.05 -3.33
CA VAL A 2 4.21 -49.52 -2.49
C VAL A 2 3.54 -48.38 -3.25
N ALA A 3 2.21 -48.34 -3.27
CA ALA A 3 1.44 -47.24 -3.85
C ALA A 3 0.75 -46.46 -2.71
N MET A 4 0.85 -45.13 -2.73
CA MET A 4 0.30 -44.27 -1.67
C MET A 4 -0.47 -43.10 -2.26
N ILE A 5 -1.46 -42.62 -1.51
CA ILE A 5 -2.12 -41.33 -1.71
C ILE A 5 -1.92 -40.52 -0.43
N THR A 6 -1.34 -39.33 -0.55
CA THR A 6 -0.95 -38.49 0.61
C THR A 6 -1.17 -37.01 0.29
N MET A 7 -1.03 -36.14 1.30
CA MET A 7 -0.90 -34.71 1.04
C MET A 7 0.43 -34.41 0.33
N GLN A 8 0.43 -33.51 -0.64
CA GLN A 8 1.62 -33.19 -1.45
C GLN A 8 2.73 -32.44 -0.70
N SER A 9 2.48 -31.98 0.54
CA SER A 9 3.39 -31.11 1.28
C SER A 9 4.80 -31.68 1.44
N TRP A 10 4.93 -33.01 1.53
CA TRP A 10 6.23 -33.67 1.64
C TRP A 10 7.12 -33.46 0.42
N MET A 11 6.54 -33.15 -0.74
CA MET A 11 7.29 -32.89 -1.98
C MET A 11 8.11 -31.60 -1.92
N PHE A 12 7.74 -30.63 -1.06
CA PHE A 12 8.31 -29.27 -1.11
C PHE A 12 8.77 -28.73 0.25
N LEU A 13 8.00 -28.96 1.32
CA LEU A 13 8.26 -28.30 2.60
C LEU A 13 9.59 -28.76 3.23
N SER A 14 10.35 -27.83 3.79
CA SER A 14 11.64 -28.10 4.44
C SER A 14 11.54 -29.06 5.62
N SER A 15 10.41 -29.09 6.33
CA SER A 15 10.16 -30.08 7.41
C SER A 15 10.19 -31.53 6.95
N TYR A 16 10.04 -31.79 5.65
CA TYR A 16 10.10 -33.11 5.02
C TYR A 16 11.38 -33.34 4.21
N GLU A 17 12.37 -32.45 4.28
CA GLU A 17 13.63 -32.58 3.53
C GLU A 17 14.34 -33.91 3.82
N LYS A 18 14.58 -34.23 5.09
CA LYS A 18 15.15 -35.53 5.51
C LYS A 18 14.32 -36.74 5.08
N PHE A 19 13.01 -36.56 4.98
CA PHE A 19 12.12 -37.62 4.51
C PHE A 19 12.29 -37.83 3.00
N ARG A 20 12.40 -36.75 2.21
CA ARG A 20 12.71 -36.83 0.78
C ARG A 20 14.08 -37.46 0.55
N GLU A 21 15.12 -37.02 1.27
CA GLU A 21 16.46 -37.61 1.19
C GLU A 21 16.40 -39.14 1.41
N ASN A 22 15.69 -39.59 2.45
CA ASN A 22 15.51 -41.01 2.71
C ASN A 22 14.83 -41.75 1.54
N ILE A 23 13.76 -41.18 0.97
CA ILE A 23 13.12 -41.77 -0.22
C ILE A 23 14.12 -41.88 -1.37
N LEU A 24 14.88 -40.82 -1.66
CA LEU A 24 15.79 -40.77 -2.80
C LEU A 24 17.03 -41.67 -2.60
N ASP A 25 17.44 -41.93 -1.35
CA ASP A 25 18.61 -42.75 -1.02
C ASP A 25 18.30 -44.26 -1.03
N TYR A 26 17.07 -44.66 -0.71
CA TYR A 26 16.72 -46.07 -0.51
C TYR A 26 15.62 -46.58 -1.44
N SER A 27 14.94 -45.71 -2.18
CA SER A 27 13.80 -46.06 -3.02
C SER A 27 13.83 -45.32 -4.36
N THR A 28 12.98 -45.77 -5.30
CA THR A 28 12.78 -45.12 -6.59
C THR A 28 11.33 -44.73 -6.76
N ILE A 29 11.07 -43.48 -7.12
CA ILE A 29 9.73 -43.01 -7.50
C ILE A 29 9.48 -43.47 -8.94
N ILE A 30 8.58 -44.44 -9.10
CA ILE A 30 8.28 -45.03 -10.41
C ILE A 30 7.35 -44.12 -11.23
N ASN A 31 6.29 -43.64 -10.58
CA ASN A 31 5.38 -42.66 -11.16
C ASN A 31 4.68 -41.85 -10.07
N MET A 32 4.10 -40.73 -10.49
CA MET A 32 3.31 -39.85 -9.63
C MET A 32 2.21 -39.15 -10.41
N ALA A 33 0.99 -39.12 -9.87
CA ALA A 33 -0.04 -38.18 -10.27
C ALA A 33 -0.19 -37.10 -9.19
N HIS A 34 0.27 -35.89 -9.52
CA HIS A 34 0.24 -34.72 -8.65
C HIS A 34 -1.10 -34.00 -8.85
N LEU A 35 -2.05 -34.26 -7.94
CA LEU A 35 -3.45 -33.83 -8.08
C LEU A 35 -3.69 -32.41 -7.57
N GLY A 36 -2.94 -31.92 -6.57
CA GLY A 36 -3.19 -30.59 -6.01
C GLY A 36 -4.49 -30.51 -5.21
N PRO A 37 -5.03 -29.29 -4.99
CA PRO A 37 -6.29 -29.11 -4.27
C PRO A 37 -7.48 -29.64 -5.07
N LYS A 38 -8.62 -29.87 -4.39
CA LYS A 38 -9.88 -30.34 -5.00
C LYS A 38 -9.73 -31.66 -5.77
N ALA A 39 -8.86 -32.54 -5.26
CA ALA A 39 -8.71 -33.91 -5.76
C ALA A 39 -9.93 -34.79 -5.44
N PHE A 40 -10.72 -34.39 -4.46
CA PHE A 40 -11.95 -35.05 -4.03
C PHE A 40 -13.03 -33.99 -3.86
N ASP A 41 -14.16 -34.12 -4.55
CA ASP A 41 -15.26 -33.12 -4.56
C ASP A 41 -15.92 -33.02 -3.16
N THR A 42 -15.82 -34.09 -2.38
CA THR A 42 -16.30 -34.17 -0.99
C THR A 42 -15.47 -33.33 -0.01
N ILE A 43 -14.26 -32.92 -0.38
CA ILE A 43 -13.40 -32.07 0.45
C ILE A 43 -13.52 -30.62 -0.06
N GLY A 44 -14.29 -29.81 0.66
CA GLY A 44 -14.46 -28.40 0.33
C GLY A 44 -13.18 -27.57 0.53
N GLY A 45 -12.93 -26.62 -0.38
CA GLY A 45 -11.83 -25.66 -0.31
C GLY A 45 -10.48 -26.19 -0.81
N GLU A 46 -9.41 -25.43 -0.58
CA GLU A 46 -8.03 -25.79 -0.97
C GLU A 46 -7.18 -26.31 0.20
N VAL A 47 -7.85 -26.72 1.29
CA VAL A 47 -7.22 -27.12 2.56
C VAL A 47 -6.40 -28.40 2.41
N VAL A 48 -6.79 -29.30 1.50
CA VAL A 48 -6.10 -30.56 1.23
C VAL A 48 -5.62 -30.56 -0.21
N SER A 49 -4.31 -30.62 -0.40
CA SER A 49 -3.68 -30.81 -1.72
C SER A 49 -3.03 -32.18 -1.80
N THR A 50 -3.41 -32.99 -2.78
CA THR A 50 -3.13 -34.44 -2.81
C THR A 50 -2.11 -34.82 -3.89
N THR A 51 -1.36 -35.88 -3.64
CA THR A 51 -0.53 -36.57 -4.63
C THR A 51 -0.66 -38.08 -4.46
N SER A 52 -0.55 -38.83 -5.56
CA SER A 52 -0.47 -40.28 -5.57
C SER A 52 0.79 -40.74 -6.27
N PHE A 53 1.48 -41.76 -5.75
CA PHE A 53 2.77 -42.20 -6.29
C PHE A 53 3.06 -43.66 -5.96
N VAL A 54 3.97 -44.25 -6.75
CA VAL A 54 4.48 -45.61 -6.54
C VAL A 54 5.97 -45.57 -6.22
N LEU A 55 6.35 -46.18 -5.09
CA LEU A 55 7.74 -46.39 -4.71
C LEU A 55 8.16 -47.84 -4.97
N GLU A 56 9.34 -48.02 -5.54
CA GLU A 56 10.08 -49.27 -5.53
C GLU A 56 11.12 -49.25 -4.42
N ASN A 57 11.15 -50.30 -3.60
CA ASN A 57 12.08 -50.42 -2.46
C ASN A 57 13.47 -50.89 -2.94
N TYR A 58 13.99 -50.17 -3.90
CA TYR A 58 15.33 -50.29 -4.46
C TYR A 58 15.68 -48.95 -5.10
N GLN A 59 16.92 -48.50 -4.93
CA GLN A 59 17.36 -47.22 -5.45
C GLN A 59 17.92 -47.37 -6.87
N HIS A 60 17.44 -46.52 -7.77
CA HIS A 60 17.90 -46.37 -9.14
C HIS A 60 18.08 -44.88 -9.44
N GLU A 61 19.31 -44.38 -9.27
CA GLU A 61 19.63 -42.94 -9.30
C GLU A 61 19.10 -42.23 -10.56
N ASP A 62 19.39 -42.82 -11.72
CA ASP A 62 19.08 -42.26 -13.04
C ASP A 62 17.74 -42.73 -13.61
N TYR A 63 16.95 -43.50 -12.84
CA TYR A 63 15.65 -43.96 -13.30
C TYR A 63 14.70 -42.78 -13.49
N LYS A 64 14.24 -42.60 -14.73
CA LYS A 64 13.28 -41.55 -15.08
C LYS A 64 11.85 -41.99 -14.77
N GLY A 65 11.36 -41.63 -13.59
CA GLY A 65 9.96 -41.83 -13.22
C GLY A 65 9.03 -41.00 -14.10
N ALA A 66 7.77 -41.44 -14.23
CA ALA A 66 6.75 -40.74 -15.02
C ALA A 66 5.80 -39.92 -14.13
N TYR A 67 5.71 -38.61 -14.36
CA TYR A 67 4.96 -37.68 -13.50
C TYR A 67 3.87 -36.96 -14.30
N LEU A 68 2.65 -36.93 -13.75
CA LEU A 68 1.51 -36.22 -14.32
C LEU A 68 1.12 -35.06 -13.42
N ARG A 69 1.13 -33.84 -13.98
CA ARG A 69 0.69 -32.62 -13.29
C ARG A 69 -0.78 -32.35 -13.56
N LEU A 70 -1.62 -32.50 -12.54
CA LEU A 70 -3.09 -32.45 -12.63
C LEU A 70 -3.68 -31.38 -11.67
N VAL A 71 -2.95 -30.28 -11.49
CA VAL A 71 -3.21 -29.30 -10.42
C VAL A 71 -4.21 -28.20 -10.83
N ASP A 72 -4.51 -28.04 -12.12
CA ASP A 72 -5.31 -26.92 -12.62
C ASP A 72 -6.83 -27.20 -12.51
N GLY A 73 -7.22 -28.46 -12.66
CA GLY A 73 -8.61 -28.93 -12.61
C GLY A 73 -9.23 -28.70 -11.23
N ARG A 74 -10.45 -28.18 -11.21
CA ARG A 74 -11.15 -27.69 -10.02
C ARG A 74 -12.23 -28.63 -9.49
N SER A 75 -12.32 -29.84 -10.04
CA SER A 75 -13.21 -30.92 -9.62
C SER A 75 -12.59 -32.28 -9.97
N GLU A 76 -13.13 -33.35 -9.39
CA GLU A 76 -12.78 -34.73 -9.77
C GLU A 76 -12.93 -34.95 -11.29
N ARG A 77 -14.00 -34.40 -11.87
CA ARG A 77 -14.26 -34.49 -13.31
C ARG A 77 -13.20 -33.79 -14.15
N GLU A 78 -12.87 -32.54 -13.82
CA GLU A 78 -11.85 -31.79 -14.54
C GLU A 78 -10.47 -32.44 -14.43
N LYS A 79 -10.12 -32.99 -13.25
CA LYS A 79 -8.85 -33.71 -13.08
C LYS A 79 -8.80 -35.02 -13.86
N GLN A 80 -9.94 -35.71 -14.00
CA GLN A 80 -10.04 -36.88 -14.89
C GLN A 80 -9.81 -36.48 -16.34
N ASP A 81 -10.44 -35.40 -16.80
CA ASP A 81 -10.28 -34.89 -18.16
C ASP A 81 -8.82 -34.49 -18.42
N GLU A 82 -8.15 -33.86 -17.45
CA GLU A 82 -6.71 -33.58 -17.52
C GLU A 82 -5.84 -34.83 -17.57
N PHE A 83 -6.16 -35.83 -16.76
CA PHE A 83 -5.43 -37.10 -16.77
C PHE A 83 -5.51 -37.73 -18.16
N GLU A 84 -6.71 -37.82 -18.75
CA GLU A 84 -6.89 -38.38 -20.07
C GLU A 84 -6.15 -37.59 -21.16
N ALA A 85 -6.11 -36.26 -21.04
CA ALA A 85 -5.36 -35.40 -21.96
C ALA A 85 -3.83 -35.55 -21.81
N LYS A 86 -3.32 -35.74 -20.59
CA LYS A 86 -1.89 -35.69 -20.26
C LYS A 86 -1.23 -37.07 -20.12
N ARG A 87 -1.98 -38.17 -19.97
CA ARG A 87 -1.44 -39.52 -19.68
C ARG A 87 -0.40 -40.03 -20.67
N ASN A 88 -0.46 -39.59 -21.92
CA ASN A 88 0.47 -39.98 -22.98
C ASN A 88 1.70 -39.06 -23.10
N ASN A 89 1.74 -37.97 -22.33
CA ASN A 89 2.84 -37.00 -22.35
C ASN A 89 3.24 -36.63 -20.89
N PRO A 90 3.70 -37.60 -20.08
CA PRO A 90 4.14 -37.32 -18.73
C PRO A 90 5.49 -36.58 -18.74
N TYR A 91 5.77 -35.89 -17.63
CA TYR A 91 7.12 -35.44 -17.33
C TYR A 91 7.98 -36.62 -16.90
N TYR A 92 9.28 -36.52 -17.15
CA TYR A 92 10.25 -37.53 -16.77
C TYR A 92 11.37 -36.90 -15.95
N ALA A 93 11.58 -37.40 -14.73
CA ALA A 93 12.61 -36.90 -13.81
C ALA A 93 13.18 -38.05 -12.96
N SER A 94 14.44 -37.92 -12.57
CA SER A 94 15.17 -38.91 -11.78
C SER A 94 15.51 -38.41 -10.38
N ALA A 95 16.01 -39.30 -9.52
CA ALA A 95 16.50 -38.91 -8.20
C ALA A 95 17.71 -37.98 -8.31
N ALA A 96 18.58 -38.21 -9.30
CA ALA A 96 19.69 -37.32 -9.63
C ALA A 96 19.23 -35.89 -9.95
N ASP A 97 18.11 -35.73 -10.63
CA ASP A 97 17.56 -34.43 -10.98
C ASP A 97 17.06 -33.67 -9.76
N PHE A 98 16.32 -34.33 -8.86
CA PHE A 98 15.82 -33.70 -7.63
C PHE A 98 16.95 -33.22 -6.73
N ARG A 99 18.05 -34.00 -6.63
CA ARG A 99 19.21 -33.64 -5.80
C ARG A 99 19.97 -32.40 -6.26
N LYS A 100 19.81 -31.98 -7.53
CA LYS A 100 20.41 -30.74 -8.03
C LYS A 100 19.77 -29.50 -7.40
N ILE A 101 18.53 -29.59 -6.92
CA ILE A 101 17.80 -28.48 -6.31
C ILE A 101 17.99 -28.51 -4.78
N PRO A 102 18.34 -27.39 -4.13
CA PRO A 102 18.46 -27.34 -2.67
C PRO A 102 17.22 -27.87 -1.95
N GLY A 103 17.43 -28.71 -0.93
CA GLY A 103 16.35 -29.40 -0.20
C GLY A 103 15.69 -30.55 -0.97
N SER A 104 16.19 -30.90 -2.15
CA SER A 104 15.69 -32.00 -3.01
C SER A 104 14.16 -32.05 -3.19
N PRO A 105 13.48 -30.95 -3.53
CA PRO A 105 12.05 -30.99 -3.81
C PRO A 105 11.73 -31.91 -5.00
N ILE A 106 10.57 -32.55 -4.98
CA ILE A 106 10.10 -33.42 -6.07
C ILE A 106 9.49 -32.55 -7.19
N ALA A 107 10.30 -31.66 -7.75
CA ALA A 107 9.92 -30.67 -8.75
C ALA A 107 10.16 -31.19 -10.18
N TYR A 108 9.43 -32.24 -10.55
CA TYR A 108 9.63 -33.01 -11.79
C TYR A 108 9.38 -32.22 -13.09
N TRP A 109 8.80 -31.04 -13.02
CA TRP A 109 8.52 -30.18 -14.18
C TRP A 109 9.65 -29.19 -14.48
N VAL A 110 10.70 -29.18 -13.65
CA VAL A 110 11.86 -28.31 -13.82
C VAL A 110 12.65 -28.79 -15.05
N SER A 111 13.00 -27.85 -15.92
CA SER A 111 13.74 -28.13 -17.15
C SER A 111 15.22 -28.43 -16.88
N ASP A 112 15.85 -29.15 -17.80
CA ASP A 112 17.29 -29.43 -17.74
C ASP A 112 18.12 -28.14 -17.69
N ALA A 113 17.70 -27.07 -18.37
CA ALA A 113 18.39 -25.78 -18.32
C ALA A 113 18.36 -25.18 -16.91
N LEU A 114 17.21 -25.21 -16.22
CA LEU A 114 17.12 -24.70 -14.85
C LEU A 114 17.83 -25.63 -13.84
N LEU A 115 17.82 -26.94 -14.04
CA LEU A 115 18.63 -27.87 -13.23
C LEU A 115 20.13 -27.56 -13.34
N ASN A 116 20.61 -27.27 -14.55
CA ASN A 116 22.01 -26.87 -14.79
C ASN A 116 22.34 -25.53 -14.11
N VAL A 117 21.38 -24.59 -14.04
CA VAL A 117 21.54 -23.35 -13.27
C VAL A 117 21.77 -23.69 -11.80
N TYR A 118 20.93 -24.50 -11.17
CA TYR A 118 21.10 -24.86 -9.76
C TYR A 118 22.45 -25.53 -9.48
N GLU A 119 22.87 -26.46 -10.35
CA GLU A 119 24.13 -27.18 -10.20
C GLU A 119 25.37 -26.26 -10.28
N LYS A 120 25.32 -25.23 -11.14
CA LYS A 120 26.46 -24.32 -11.39
C LYS A 120 26.43 -23.04 -10.55
N SER A 121 25.33 -22.78 -9.84
CA SER A 121 25.12 -21.55 -9.09
C SER A 121 25.52 -21.68 -7.62
N THR A 122 25.77 -20.55 -6.98
CA THR A 122 25.83 -20.47 -5.52
C THR A 122 24.44 -20.14 -4.97
N THR A 123 24.13 -20.56 -3.75
CA THR A 123 22.88 -20.16 -3.09
C THR A 123 23.00 -18.73 -2.55
N LEU A 124 21.90 -17.98 -2.55
CA LEU A 124 21.85 -16.62 -2.02
C LEU A 124 22.42 -16.51 -0.60
N SER A 125 22.15 -17.48 0.26
CA SER A 125 22.67 -17.56 1.64
C SER A 125 24.18 -17.50 1.78
N LYS A 126 24.94 -17.82 0.72
CA LYS A 126 26.40 -17.76 0.74
C LYS A 126 26.96 -16.35 0.50
N ILE A 127 26.14 -15.44 -0.03
CA ILE A 127 26.59 -14.09 -0.41
C ILE A 127 25.78 -12.97 0.23
N ALA A 128 24.57 -13.27 0.71
CA ALA A 128 23.66 -12.31 1.29
C ALA A 128 23.02 -12.88 2.55
N THR A 129 22.43 -12.00 3.34
CA THR A 129 21.80 -12.38 4.59
C THR A 129 20.28 -12.15 4.58
N PRO A 130 19.49 -13.11 4.07
CA PRO A 130 18.04 -13.09 4.25
C PRO A 130 17.66 -13.29 5.72
N ARG A 131 16.77 -12.45 6.25
CA ARG A 131 16.29 -12.46 7.64
C ARG A 131 14.81 -12.11 7.74
N GLN A 132 14.17 -12.70 8.74
CA GLN A 132 12.85 -12.29 9.21
C GLN A 132 12.98 -11.25 10.32
N GLY A 133 12.03 -10.33 10.41
CA GLY A 133 12.07 -9.24 11.36
C GLY A 133 11.38 -9.49 12.68
N LEU A 134 11.09 -8.39 13.37
CA LEU A 134 10.36 -8.31 14.62
C LEU A 134 8.94 -8.87 14.48
N ALA A 135 8.48 -9.60 15.51
CA ALA A 135 7.06 -9.83 15.75
C ALA A 135 6.59 -8.94 16.90
N THR A 136 5.72 -7.97 16.62
CA THR A 136 5.22 -7.01 17.63
C THR A 136 4.30 -7.66 18.65
N ALA A 137 3.57 -8.72 18.25
CA ALA A 137 2.50 -9.39 18.99
C ALA A 137 1.29 -8.50 19.36
N ASP A 138 1.33 -7.21 19.02
CA ASP A 138 0.26 -6.21 19.20
C ASP A 138 0.52 -4.99 18.28
N ASN A 139 -0.08 -5.00 17.09
CA ASN A 139 0.13 -3.92 16.12
C ASN A 139 -0.50 -2.59 16.58
N ASP A 140 -1.67 -2.63 17.21
CA ASP A 140 -2.36 -1.41 17.65
C ASP A 140 -1.61 -0.71 18.79
N ARG A 141 -0.82 -1.45 19.58
CA ARG A 141 0.06 -0.85 20.60
C ARG A 141 1.34 -0.23 20.03
N PHE A 142 2.00 -0.91 19.10
CA PHE A 142 3.38 -0.57 18.72
C PHE A 142 3.53 0.09 17.35
N LEU A 143 2.51 0.05 16.48
CA LEU A 143 2.59 0.57 15.12
C LEU A 143 1.65 1.75 14.89
N ARG A 144 2.11 2.72 14.11
CA ARG A 144 1.31 3.84 13.60
C ARG A 144 1.61 4.04 12.12
N LEU A 145 0.69 4.64 11.38
CA LEU A 145 1.05 5.35 10.16
C LEU A 145 1.78 6.63 10.58
N TRP A 146 2.82 7.01 9.84
CA TRP A 146 3.62 8.20 10.15
C TRP A 146 2.75 9.47 10.27
N SER A 147 1.68 9.55 9.49
CA SER A 147 0.76 10.68 9.44
C SER A 147 -0.12 10.83 10.67
N GLU A 148 -0.23 9.81 11.54
CA GLU A 148 -0.98 9.90 12.79
C GLU A 148 -0.26 10.73 13.86
N LEU A 149 1.05 10.88 13.73
CA LEU A 149 1.94 11.24 14.82
C LEU A 149 2.35 12.71 14.80
N ASN A 150 2.88 13.18 15.93
CA ASN A 150 3.70 14.38 15.96
C ASN A 150 5.02 14.10 15.22
N ILE A 151 5.26 14.75 14.08
CA ILE A 151 6.39 14.40 13.21
C ILE A 151 7.75 14.61 13.91
N LYS A 152 7.83 15.53 14.89
CA LYS A 152 9.03 15.72 15.75
C LYS A 152 9.40 14.49 16.59
N ASN A 153 8.46 13.56 16.83
CA ASN A 153 8.72 12.32 17.57
C ASN A 153 9.17 11.16 16.67
N VAL A 154 9.27 11.38 15.35
CA VAL A 154 9.62 10.37 14.35
C VAL A 154 11.05 10.55 13.86
N GLY A 155 11.87 9.51 13.98
CA GLY A 155 13.26 9.49 13.56
C GLY A 155 13.49 8.79 12.22
N PHE A 156 13.73 9.56 11.15
CA PHE A 156 14.03 9.02 9.82
C PHE A 156 15.53 8.94 9.55
N GLY A 157 15.96 7.94 8.75
CA GLY A 157 17.32 7.91 8.16
C GLY A 157 18.49 7.62 9.12
N PHE A 158 18.18 7.12 10.33
CA PHE A 158 19.16 6.66 11.31
C PHE A 158 19.98 5.49 10.79
N ARG A 159 21.24 5.36 11.25
CA ARG A 159 22.20 4.36 10.77
C ARG A 159 22.37 3.18 11.73
N SER A 160 22.01 3.35 13.00
CA SER A 160 22.12 2.29 14.01
C SER A 160 21.14 2.45 15.16
N ARG A 161 21.07 1.40 16.00
CA ARG A 161 20.24 1.39 17.23
C ARG A 161 20.75 2.36 18.28
N GLU A 162 22.06 2.56 18.33
CA GLU A 162 22.72 3.49 19.25
C GLU A 162 22.35 4.93 18.91
N GLU A 163 22.47 5.32 17.63
CA GLU A 163 22.07 6.65 17.15
C GLU A 163 20.56 6.90 17.42
N ALA A 164 19.72 5.89 17.16
CA ALA A 164 18.30 5.95 17.43
C ALA A 164 18.00 6.14 18.94
N LYS A 165 18.70 5.42 19.82
CA LYS A 165 18.55 5.56 21.27
C LYS A 165 19.02 6.92 21.78
N GLU A 166 20.16 7.41 21.30
CA GLU A 166 20.74 8.70 21.68
C GLU A 166 19.86 9.88 21.27
N SER A 167 19.07 9.73 20.19
CA SER A 167 18.12 10.76 19.75
C SER A 167 16.98 11.03 20.74
N GLY A 168 16.65 10.08 21.61
CA GLY A 168 15.48 10.15 22.50
C GLY A 168 14.13 10.10 21.78
N LEU A 169 14.11 9.85 20.46
CA LEU A 169 12.88 9.73 19.69
C LEU A 169 12.17 8.39 19.94
N LYS A 170 10.86 8.37 19.66
CA LYS A 170 10.00 7.24 19.98
C LYS A 170 9.67 6.38 18.77
N TRP A 171 9.41 7.00 17.62
CA TRP A 171 8.88 6.33 16.44
C TRP A 171 9.93 6.25 15.33
N PHE A 172 10.08 5.08 14.72
CA PHE A 172 11.07 4.85 13.67
C PHE A 172 10.47 4.07 12.50
N PRO A 173 10.89 4.29 11.23
CA PRO A 173 10.39 3.59 10.06
C PRO A 173 10.33 2.07 10.24
N TYR A 174 9.20 1.49 9.85
CA TYR A 174 8.92 0.06 10.03
C TYR A 174 8.46 -0.58 8.73
N ASN A 175 9.23 -1.54 8.24
CA ASN A 175 8.88 -2.33 7.07
C ASN A 175 7.91 -3.45 7.47
N LYS A 176 6.61 -3.22 7.21
CA LYS A 176 5.53 -4.18 7.48
C LYS A 176 5.31 -5.19 6.32
N GLY A 177 6.16 -5.16 5.30
CA GLY A 177 5.83 -5.68 3.98
C GLY A 177 4.86 -4.74 3.28
N GLY A 178 3.93 -5.28 2.49
CA GLY A 178 2.88 -4.49 1.86
C GLY A 178 2.31 -5.14 0.62
N GLU A 179 1.53 -4.37 -0.13
CA GLU A 179 0.93 -4.79 -1.40
C GLU A 179 2.01 -5.06 -2.45
N TYR A 180 1.64 -5.79 -3.50
CA TYR A 180 2.55 -6.15 -4.58
C TYR A 180 3.03 -4.91 -5.32
N ARG A 181 4.32 -4.61 -5.19
CA ARG A 181 4.99 -3.46 -5.81
C ARG A 181 6.48 -3.78 -5.93
N LYS A 182 7.08 -3.51 -7.09
CA LYS A 182 8.51 -3.67 -7.33
C LYS A 182 9.27 -2.38 -7.03
N TRP A 183 10.58 -2.54 -6.85
CA TRP A 183 11.62 -1.49 -6.79
C TRP A 183 11.60 -0.55 -5.58
N TYR A 184 10.48 0.12 -5.26
CA TYR A 184 10.39 1.04 -4.12
C TYR A 184 8.93 1.26 -3.68
N GLY A 185 8.71 1.58 -2.39
CA GLY A 185 7.40 1.96 -1.84
C GLY A 185 6.97 1.11 -0.63
N ASN A 186 5.69 1.20 -0.25
CA ASN A 186 5.13 0.57 0.97
C ASN A 186 5.83 1.02 2.27
N GLN A 187 6.23 2.29 2.29
CA GLN A 187 6.95 2.92 3.39
C GLN A 187 6.00 3.89 4.10
N GLU A 188 5.14 3.35 4.98
CA GLU A 188 4.07 4.15 5.64
C GLU A 188 4.03 3.94 7.16
N PHE A 189 4.53 2.81 7.64
CA PHE A 189 4.46 2.44 9.06
C PHE A 189 5.69 2.90 9.81
N VAL A 190 5.47 3.25 11.07
CA VAL A 190 6.52 3.46 12.06
C VAL A 190 6.24 2.61 13.31
N LEU A 191 7.31 2.22 13.99
CA LEU A 191 7.31 1.38 15.18
C LEU A 191 7.77 2.20 16.38
N ASN A 192 7.10 2.03 17.51
CA ASN A 192 7.61 2.50 18.79
C ASN A 192 8.87 1.69 19.18
N TRP A 193 10.04 2.29 18.96
CA TRP A 193 11.36 1.75 19.32
C TRP A 193 12.10 2.66 20.32
N GLU A 194 11.35 3.43 21.09
CA GLU A 194 11.87 4.32 22.12
C GLU A 194 12.80 3.57 23.08
N ASN A 195 13.89 4.22 23.49
CA ASN A 195 14.87 3.67 24.43
C ASN A 195 15.38 2.27 23.99
N ASP A 196 15.67 2.13 22.70
CA ASP A 196 16.09 0.85 22.07
C ASP A 196 15.03 -0.27 22.20
N GLY A 197 13.77 0.12 22.06
CA GLY A 197 12.62 -0.77 22.10
C GLY A 197 12.33 -1.31 23.49
N TYR A 198 12.58 -0.53 24.55
CA TYR A 198 12.36 -0.99 25.93
C TYR A 198 10.95 -1.58 26.14
N ASN A 199 9.91 -0.87 25.69
CA ASN A 199 8.52 -1.30 25.87
C ASN A 199 8.21 -2.61 25.12
N ILE A 200 8.68 -2.74 23.88
CA ILE A 200 8.42 -3.94 23.09
C ILE A 200 9.29 -5.13 23.55
N ARG A 201 10.51 -4.90 24.02
CA ARG A 201 11.39 -5.94 24.61
C ARG A 201 10.90 -6.46 25.96
N ASN A 202 10.02 -5.71 26.63
CA ASN A 202 9.44 -6.05 27.93
C ASN A 202 7.92 -6.30 27.86
N TYR A 203 7.40 -6.68 26.69
CA TYR A 203 5.97 -6.96 26.53
C TYR A 203 5.60 -8.39 26.96
N PHE A 204 5.43 -8.58 28.26
CA PHE A 204 5.07 -9.87 28.87
C PHE A 204 3.55 -10.07 28.97
N ASP A 205 3.11 -11.33 28.88
CA ASP A 205 1.75 -11.71 29.27
C ASP A 205 1.60 -11.88 30.79
N SER A 206 0.39 -12.19 31.25
CA SER A 206 0.08 -12.40 32.67
C SER A 206 0.85 -13.56 33.32
N ASN A 207 1.40 -14.48 32.51
CA ASN A 207 2.19 -15.62 32.98
C ASN A 207 3.71 -15.33 32.92
N GLY A 208 4.10 -14.09 32.63
CA GLY A 208 5.50 -13.68 32.52
C GLY A 208 6.20 -14.11 31.23
N LYS A 209 5.46 -14.60 30.22
CA LYS A 209 6.03 -14.97 28.92
C LYS A 209 6.10 -13.76 28.00
N LEU A 210 7.27 -13.52 27.40
CA LEU A 210 7.45 -12.45 26.42
C LEU A 210 6.58 -12.75 25.18
N ARG A 211 5.68 -11.82 24.85
CA ARG A 211 4.75 -11.95 23.71
C ARG A 211 5.42 -11.55 22.40
N SER A 212 6.09 -10.41 22.41
CA SER A 212 6.86 -9.91 21.27
C SER A 212 8.09 -10.78 21.02
N ARG A 213 8.65 -10.66 19.81
CA ARG A 213 9.93 -11.31 19.46
C ARG A 213 10.83 -10.35 18.69
N PRO A 214 11.54 -9.44 19.37
CA PRO A 214 12.64 -8.70 18.78
C PRO A 214 13.79 -9.66 18.47
N GLN A 215 14.10 -9.81 17.19
CA GLN A 215 15.12 -10.72 16.68
C GLN A 215 15.85 -10.06 15.50
N ASN A 216 17.06 -10.55 15.20
CA ASN A 216 17.91 -10.01 14.13
C ASN A 216 18.14 -8.49 14.29
N THR A 217 18.26 -8.04 15.54
CA THR A 217 18.33 -6.62 15.91
C THR A 217 19.63 -5.95 15.48
N GLU A 218 20.66 -6.73 15.17
CA GLU A 218 21.92 -6.29 14.58
C GLU A 218 21.76 -5.74 13.15
N TYR A 219 20.64 -6.06 12.48
CA TYR A 219 20.32 -5.55 11.14
C TYR A 219 19.39 -4.33 11.15
N TYR A 220 18.93 -3.89 12.32
CA TYR A 220 18.02 -2.74 12.38
C TYR A 220 18.76 -1.48 11.94
N PHE A 221 18.04 -0.61 11.23
CA PHE A 221 18.51 0.65 10.64
C PHE A 221 19.47 0.49 9.44
N LEU A 222 19.87 -0.73 9.08
CA LEU A 222 20.67 -0.98 7.88
C LEU A 222 19.81 -0.92 6.60
N PRO A 223 20.37 -0.44 5.47
CA PRO A 223 19.70 -0.52 4.18
C PRO A 223 19.53 -1.99 3.75
N SER A 224 18.44 -2.28 3.05
CA SER A 224 18.11 -3.66 2.65
C SER A 224 17.26 -3.70 1.38
N VAL A 225 17.13 -4.90 0.82
CA VAL A 225 16.05 -5.21 -0.12
C VAL A 225 15.07 -6.14 0.55
N SER A 226 13.77 -5.89 0.40
CA SER A 226 12.74 -6.61 1.15
C SER A 226 11.60 -7.10 0.26
N TRP A 227 11.02 -8.23 0.66
CA TRP A 227 9.84 -8.82 0.05
C TRP A 227 8.72 -9.01 1.08
N SER A 228 7.48 -9.09 0.57
CA SER A 228 6.33 -9.48 1.38
C SER A 228 6.30 -11.00 1.51
N LYS A 229 6.34 -11.52 2.75
CA LYS A 229 6.35 -12.97 3.03
C LYS A 229 5.14 -13.71 2.45
N VAL A 230 3.97 -13.06 2.44
CA VAL A 230 2.71 -13.63 1.95
C VAL A 230 2.18 -12.75 0.83
N THR A 231 1.92 -13.33 -0.34
CA THR A 231 1.39 -12.58 -1.49
C THR A 231 0.66 -13.50 -2.47
N SER A 232 -0.43 -13.02 -3.04
CA SER A 232 -1.18 -13.68 -4.11
C SER A 232 -0.82 -13.18 -5.51
N SER A 233 -0.07 -12.08 -5.61
CA SER A 233 0.17 -11.35 -6.87
C SER A 233 1.58 -11.55 -7.42
N GLY A 234 2.31 -12.54 -6.92
CA GLY A 234 3.69 -12.84 -7.30
C GLY A 234 4.73 -12.28 -6.34
N PHE A 235 5.97 -12.75 -6.50
CA PHE A 235 7.12 -12.32 -5.72
C PHE A 235 7.64 -10.97 -6.22
N SER A 236 7.94 -10.06 -5.30
CA SER A 236 8.52 -8.75 -5.62
C SER A 236 9.39 -8.24 -4.48
N LEU A 237 10.48 -7.57 -4.83
CA LEU A 237 11.37 -6.88 -3.91
C LEU A 237 11.29 -5.37 -4.10
N ARG A 238 11.52 -4.67 -3.00
CA ARG A 238 11.67 -3.21 -2.92
C ARG A 238 12.96 -2.86 -2.20
N TYR A 239 13.56 -1.75 -2.59
CA TYR A 239 14.66 -1.12 -1.88
C TYR A 239 14.15 -0.39 -0.65
N TYR A 240 14.81 -0.61 0.48
CA TYR A 240 14.60 0.14 1.73
C TYR A 240 15.91 0.83 2.10
N PRO A 241 15.93 2.17 2.21
CA PRO A 241 17.13 2.87 2.65
C PRO A 241 17.41 2.58 4.13
N LYS A 242 18.49 3.15 4.66
CA LYS A 242 18.76 3.13 6.10
C LYS A 242 17.61 3.75 6.91
N GLY A 243 17.50 3.37 8.19
CA GLY A 243 16.51 3.92 9.11
C GLY A 243 15.37 2.97 9.49
N PHE A 244 15.30 1.79 8.88
CA PHE A 244 14.18 0.86 9.06
C PHE A 244 14.43 -0.23 10.09
N ILE A 245 13.39 -0.51 10.86
CA ILE A 245 13.18 -1.80 11.52
C ILE A 245 12.24 -2.61 10.62
N PHE A 246 12.31 -3.94 10.62
CA PHE A 246 11.54 -4.79 9.71
C PHE A 246 10.72 -5.85 10.45
N ASP A 247 9.60 -6.26 9.86
CA ASP A 247 8.59 -7.17 10.40
C ASP A 247 8.80 -8.64 9.97
N VAL A 248 8.06 -9.56 10.58
CA VAL A 248 7.96 -10.95 10.10
C VAL A 248 7.34 -11.07 8.70
N ALA A 249 6.44 -10.17 8.31
CA ALA A 249 5.83 -10.12 6.98
C ALA A 249 6.66 -9.30 5.98
N GLY A 250 7.53 -8.41 6.45
CA GLY A 250 8.49 -7.63 5.66
C GLY A 250 9.90 -8.21 5.78
N CYS A 251 10.09 -9.46 5.34
CA CYS A 251 11.40 -10.10 5.37
C CYS A 251 12.40 -9.31 4.52
N SER A 252 13.66 -9.29 4.94
CA SER A 252 14.68 -8.41 4.36
C SER A 252 15.98 -9.17 4.09
N ILE A 253 16.71 -8.74 3.05
CA ILE A 253 18.00 -9.27 2.66
C ILE A 253 19.04 -8.16 2.85
N PHE A 254 20.08 -8.47 3.59
CA PHE A 254 21.17 -7.54 3.90
C PHE A 254 22.43 -7.92 3.11
N LEU A 255 23.02 -6.91 2.49
CA LEU A 255 24.33 -6.92 1.82
C LEU A 255 25.04 -5.62 2.14
N ASP A 256 26.38 -5.65 2.20
CA ASP A 256 27.17 -4.49 2.63
C ASP A 256 27.19 -3.39 1.56
N ARG A 257 27.36 -3.76 0.28
CA ARG A 257 27.51 -2.79 -0.81
C ARG A 257 26.17 -2.47 -1.48
N GLU A 258 25.97 -1.21 -1.82
CA GLU A 258 24.76 -0.74 -2.52
C GLU A 258 24.58 -1.39 -3.88
N GLU A 259 25.67 -1.46 -4.65
CA GLU A 259 25.72 -2.09 -5.97
C GLU A 259 25.23 -3.55 -5.93
N GLU A 260 25.56 -4.30 -4.87
CA GLU A 260 25.13 -5.69 -4.71
C GLU A 260 23.64 -5.78 -4.36
N ARG A 261 23.13 -4.84 -3.55
CA ARG A 261 21.69 -4.74 -3.24
C ARG A 261 20.88 -4.43 -4.49
N GLU A 262 21.35 -3.48 -5.31
CA GLU A 262 20.70 -3.16 -6.58
C GLU A 262 20.74 -4.33 -7.56
N MET A 263 21.91 -4.95 -7.77
CA MET A 263 22.02 -6.16 -8.60
C MET A 263 21.05 -7.25 -8.15
N LEU A 264 20.98 -7.52 -6.85
CA LEU A 264 20.07 -8.53 -6.30
C LEU A 264 18.60 -8.14 -6.53
N LEU A 265 18.26 -6.87 -6.34
CA LEU A 265 16.93 -6.34 -6.61
C LEU A 265 16.51 -6.57 -8.07
N GLY A 266 17.39 -6.27 -9.03
CA GLY A 266 17.13 -6.53 -10.46
C GLY A 266 16.96 -8.00 -10.78
N CYS A 267 17.85 -8.84 -10.25
CA CYS A 267 17.81 -10.28 -10.46
C CYS A 267 16.50 -10.89 -9.94
N MET A 268 16.12 -10.54 -8.71
CA MET A 268 14.98 -11.13 -8.03
C MET A 268 13.63 -10.53 -8.42
N ASN A 269 13.61 -9.36 -9.08
CA ASN A 269 12.41 -8.81 -9.73
C ASN A 269 12.24 -9.26 -11.19
N SER A 270 13.21 -10.02 -11.74
CA SER A 270 13.11 -10.61 -13.07
C SER A 270 12.26 -11.88 -13.09
N GLN A 271 11.86 -12.33 -14.29
CA GLN A 271 11.11 -13.59 -14.47
C GLN A 271 11.84 -14.83 -13.94
N ILE A 272 13.18 -14.78 -13.77
CA ILE A 272 13.97 -15.89 -13.22
C ILE A 272 13.50 -16.26 -11.82
N MET A 273 13.19 -15.27 -10.99
CA MET A 273 12.78 -15.50 -9.61
C MET A 273 11.48 -16.28 -9.54
N THR A 274 10.48 -15.91 -10.34
CA THR A 274 9.21 -16.64 -10.42
C THR A 274 9.45 -18.10 -10.79
N LYS A 275 10.33 -18.38 -11.76
CA LYS A 275 10.62 -19.74 -12.21
C LYS A 275 11.40 -20.55 -11.17
N ALA A 276 12.41 -19.97 -10.55
CA ALA A 276 13.20 -20.61 -9.50
C ALA A 276 12.35 -20.87 -8.24
N VAL A 277 11.58 -19.90 -7.77
CA VAL A 277 10.77 -20.09 -6.56
C VAL A 277 9.68 -21.13 -6.77
N ASN A 278 9.03 -21.15 -7.95
CA ASN A 278 8.05 -22.17 -8.27
C ASN A 278 8.65 -23.58 -8.24
N SER A 279 9.97 -23.74 -8.45
CA SER A 279 10.66 -25.03 -8.30
C SER A 279 10.99 -25.38 -6.84
N LEU A 280 11.21 -24.39 -5.96
CA LEU A 280 11.52 -24.59 -4.54
C LEU A 280 10.25 -24.82 -3.71
N SER A 281 9.21 -24.02 -3.93
CA SER A 281 7.91 -24.18 -3.29
C SER A 281 6.80 -23.45 -4.06
N PRO A 282 5.77 -24.16 -4.55
CA PRO A 282 4.66 -23.56 -5.29
C PRO A 282 3.60 -22.92 -4.38
N THR A 283 4.02 -22.28 -3.27
CA THR A 283 3.12 -21.72 -2.24
C THR A 283 3.12 -20.19 -2.24
N LEU A 284 2.02 -19.58 -1.79
CA LEU A 284 1.89 -18.12 -1.63
C LEU A 284 2.77 -17.52 -0.50
N ASN A 285 3.43 -18.38 0.28
CA ASN A 285 4.34 -17.99 1.36
C ASN A 285 5.78 -18.17 0.91
N PHE A 286 6.53 -17.07 0.87
CA PHE A 286 7.94 -17.01 0.55
C PHE A 286 8.76 -16.89 1.83
N GLU A 287 9.10 -18.04 2.39
CA GLU A 287 9.88 -18.14 3.63
C GLU A 287 11.34 -17.75 3.40
N VAL A 288 11.99 -17.25 4.47
CA VAL A 288 13.40 -16.83 4.43
C VAL A 288 14.32 -17.94 3.93
N GLY A 289 14.07 -19.19 4.33
CA GLY A 289 14.87 -20.34 3.89
C GLY A 289 14.75 -20.60 2.38
N GLN A 290 13.54 -20.51 1.83
CA GLN A 290 13.32 -20.71 0.39
C GLN A 290 14.01 -19.63 -0.43
N VAL A 291 13.90 -18.37 0.01
CA VAL A 291 14.59 -17.26 -0.65
C VAL A 291 16.11 -17.41 -0.52
N ALA A 292 16.60 -17.89 0.62
CA ALA A 292 18.01 -18.15 0.86
C ALA A 292 18.64 -19.23 -0.04
N ASP A 293 17.81 -20.10 -0.62
CA ASP A 293 18.22 -21.15 -1.55
C ASP A 293 18.15 -20.73 -3.03
N PHE A 294 17.78 -19.48 -3.31
CA PHE A 294 17.73 -18.95 -4.68
C PHE A 294 19.10 -19.10 -5.37
N PRO A 295 19.15 -19.67 -6.60
CA PRO A 295 20.40 -19.90 -7.31
C PRO A 295 20.91 -18.61 -7.94
N LEU A 296 22.16 -18.25 -7.65
CA LEU A 296 22.88 -17.11 -8.21
C LEU A 296 24.11 -17.58 -8.98
N PRO A 297 24.08 -17.55 -10.32
CA PRO A 297 25.24 -17.87 -11.14
C PRO A 297 26.43 -16.95 -10.83
N ILE A 298 27.64 -17.48 -10.87
CA ILE A 298 28.86 -16.69 -10.62
C ILE A 298 29.03 -15.54 -11.63
N ASP A 299 28.55 -15.73 -12.87
CA ASP A 299 28.55 -14.69 -13.90
C ASP A 299 27.67 -13.50 -13.54
N VAL A 300 26.53 -13.74 -12.89
CA VAL A 300 25.65 -12.68 -12.39
C VAL A 300 26.37 -11.90 -11.29
N ILE A 301 27.03 -12.61 -10.37
CA ILE A 301 27.78 -12.00 -9.26
C ILE A 301 28.96 -11.17 -9.79
N ASN A 302 29.72 -11.70 -10.75
CA ASN A 302 30.94 -11.06 -11.27
C ASN A 302 30.67 -9.91 -12.23
N LYS A 303 29.54 -9.92 -12.95
CA LYS A 303 29.17 -8.86 -13.92
C LYS A 303 28.21 -7.83 -13.32
N ALA A 304 28.07 -7.78 -11.99
CA ALA A 304 27.17 -6.89 -11.25
C ALA A 304 27.16 -5.46 -11.80
N SER A 305 28.35 -4.89 -12.07
CA SER A 305 28.53 -3.52 -12.55
C SER A 305 27.78 -3.20 -13.86
N ASN A 306 27.59 -4.19 -14.74
CA ASN A 306 26.92 -4.00 -16.03
C ASN A 306 25.39 -3.85 -15.87
N PHE A 307 24.85 -4.21 -14.70
CA PHE A 307 23.41 -4.25 -14.45
C PHE A 307 22.90 -3.04 -13.67
N ILE A 308 23.78 -2.29 -13.02
CA ILE A 308 23.43 -1.28 -12.01
C ILE A 308 22.61 -0.14 -12.63
N SER A 309 23.10 0.48 -13.71
CA SER A 309 22.48 1.72 -14.24
C SER A 309 20.99 1.59 -14.59
N PRO A 310 20.52 0.53 -15.30
CA PRO A 310 19.09 0.29 -15.49
C PRO A 310 18.31 0.11 -14.18
N ILE A 311 18.86 -0.63 -13.21
CA ILE A 311 18.21 -0.92 -11.94
C ILE A 311 18.10 0.33 -11.07
N THR A 312 19.15 1.14 -11.00
CA THR A 312 19.13 2.43 -10.30
C THR A 312 17.99 3.29 -10.85
N LYS A 313 17.82 3.36 -12.18
CA LYS A 313 16.71 4.10 -12.82
C LYS A 313 15.33 3.53 -12.45
N LEU A 314 15.16 2.20 -12.44
CA LEU A 314 13.92 1.54 -12.01
C LEU A 314 13.53 1.92 -10.57
N ILE A 315 14.51 1.95 -9.65
CA ILE A 315 14.32 2.39 -8.26
C ILE A 315 13.90 3.87 -8.22
N HIS A 316 14.60 4.73 -8.98
CA HIS A 316 14.34 6.18 -8.97
C HIS A 316 12.95 6.52 -9.53
N ILE A 317 12.55 5.92 -10.66
CA ILE A 317 11.21 6.10 -11.22
C ILE A 317 10.14 5.66 -10.20
N SER A 318 10.32 4.51 -9.58
CA SER A 318 9.38 3.99 -8.60
C SER A 318 9.31 4.81 -7.31
N LYS A 319 10.43 5.40 -6.89
CA LYS A 319 10.49 6.34 -5.76
C LYS A 319 9.79 7.65 -6.11
N SER A 320 10.06 8.22 -7.29
CA SER A 320 9.40 9.44 -7.76
C SER A 320 7.89 9.29 -7.84
N ASP A 321 7.39 8.16 -8.35
CA ASP A 321 5.96 7.83 -8.32
C ASP A 321 5.45 7.72 -6.88
N TRP A 322 6.12 6.99 -6.00
CA TRP A 322 5.70 6.84 -4.59
C TRP A 322 5.63 8.18 -3.84
N ASP A 323 6.63 9.03 -4.03
CA ASP A 323 6.74 10.34 -3.37
C ASP A 323 5.81 11.41 -3.98
N SER A 324 5.10 11.10 -5.07
CA SER A 324 4.07 11.97 -5.66
C SER A 324 2.71 11.90 -4.95
N TYR A 325 2.57 11.07 -3.91
CA TYR A 325 1.30 10.87 -3.18
C TYR A 325 1.44 11.16 -1.68
N GLU A 326 0.40 11.76 -1.09
CA GLU A 326 0.35 12.18 0.33
C GLU A 326 0.60 11.08 1.37
N THR A 327 0.56 9.82 0.97
CA THR A 327 0.87 8.66 1.82
C THR A 327 2.37 8.48 2.03
N SER A 328 3.22 9.03 1.16
CA SER A 328 4.66 9.08 1.38
C SER A 328 5.02 10.21 2.34
N TRP A 329 5.89 9.95 3.31
CA TRP A 329 6.43 11.00 4.18
C TRP A 329 7.41 11.94 3.45
N ASP A 330 7.87 11.57 2.25
CA ASP A 330 8.69 12.41 1.37
C ASP A 330 7.84 13.23 0.39
N PHE A 331 6.50 13.16 0.47
CA PHE A 331 5.61 13.96 -0.37
C PHE A 331 5.79 15.46 -0.13
N THR A 332 6.00 16.20 -1.22
CA THR A 332 6.30 17.64 -1.16
C THR A 332 5.16 18.54 -1.63
N THR A 333 4.59 18.24 -2.80
CA THR A 333 3.56 19.07 -3.45
C THR A 333 2.72 18.24 -4.41
N SER A 334 1.53 18.75 -4.76
CA SER A 334 0.70 18.13 -5.79
C SER A 334 1.37 18.20 -7.17
N PRO A 335 1.34 17.13 -7.98
CA PRO A 335 1.82 17.15 -9.37
C PRO A 335 1.20 18.26 -10.23
N PHE A 336 -0.02 18.72 -9.91
CA PHE A 336 -0.66 19.86 -10.61
C PHE A 336 0.04 21.21 -10.41
N LEU A 337 0.87 21.34 -9.37
CA LEU A 337 1.58 22.57 -9.02
C LEU A 337 3.08 22.48 -9.29
N GLN A 338 3.58 21.33 -9.73
CA GLN A 338 4.97 21.19 -10.15
C GLN A 338 5.21 22.01 -11.41
N THR A 339 6.24 22.86 -11.40
CA THR A 339 6.52 23.85 -12.46
C THR A 339 6.65 23.23 -13.86
N GLU A 340 7.15 22.01 -13.94
CA GLU A 340 7.30 21.25 -15.19
C GLU A 340 5.95 20.88 -15.83
N PHE A 341 4.92 20.68 -15.02
CA PHE A 341 3.61 20.25 -15.50
C PHE A 341 2.57 21.36 -15.53
N HIS A 342 2.67 22.31 -14.60
CA HIS A 342 1.70 23.38 -14.40
C HIS A 342 1.47 24.23 -15.67
N LYS A 343 0.21 24.35 -16.07
CA LYS A 343 -0.28 25.16 -17.19
C LYS A 343 -1.37 26.11 -16.72
N SER A 344 -1.95 26.88 -17.65
CA SER A 344 -2.95 27.89 -17.32
C SER A 344 -4.23 27.28 -16.74
N THR A 345 -4.60 26.07 -17.14
CA THR A 345 -5.79 25.37 -16.66
C THR A 345 -5.46 23.99 -16.10
N LEU A 346 -6.36 23.46 -15.27
CA LEU A 346 -6.25 22.09 -14.76
C LEU A 346 -6.31 21.04 -15.87
N GLU A 347 -7.12 21.27 -16.91
CA GLU A 347 -7.24 20.34 -18.04
C GLU A 347 -5.94 20.24 -18.84
N GLU A 348 -5.31 21.39 -19.14
CA GLU A 348 -4.01 21.44 -19.81
C GLU A 348 -2.91 20.81 -18.94
N THR A 349 -2.94 21.11 -17.63
CA THR A 349 -1.98 20.55 -16.66
C THR A 349 -2.12 19.04 -16.57
N TYR A 350 -3.35 18.52 -16.45
CA TYR A 350 -3.63 17.09 -16.42
C TYR A 350 -3.20 16.41 -17.72
N SER A 351 -3.45 17.02 -18.87
CA SER A 351 -3.03 16.48 -20.17
C SER A 351 -1.51 16.34 -20.25
N ASN A 352 -0.77 17.33 -19.74
CA ASN A 352 0.69 17.30 -19.68
C ASN A 352 1.21 16.24 -18.69
N LEU A 353 0.62 16.17 -17.49
CA LEU A 353 0.90 15.12 -16.50
C LEU A 353 0.67 13.73 -17.06
N ARG A 354 -0.47 13.52 -17.74
CA ARG A 354 -0.85 12.24 -18.29
C ARG A 354 0.12 11.78 -19.37
N ALA A 355 0.58 12.70 -20.22
CA ALA A 355 1.61 12.42 -21.22
C ALA A 355 2.93 11.99 -20.55
N HIS A 356 3.38 12.73 -19.53
CA HIS A 356 4.56 12.38 -18.76
C HIS A 356 4.43 11.01 -18.08
N TRP A 357 3.30 10.71 -17.43
CA TRP A 357 3.07 9.40 -16.80
C TRP A 357 3.03 8.26 -17.80
N LYS A 358 2.54 8.50 -19.03
CA LYS A 358 2.59 7.50 -20.10
C LYS A 358 4.03 7.24 -20.52
N GLU A 359 4.85 8.27 -20.71
CA GLU A 359 6.28 8.15 -21.01
C GLU A 359 7.04 7.44 -19.88
N MET A 360 6.80 7.83 -18.63
CA MET A 360 7.38 7.20 -17.44
C MET A 360 7.02 5.72 -17.34
N THR A 361 5.76 5.36 -17.61
CA THR A 361 5.29 3.97 -17.60
C THR A 361 5.96 3.14 -18.71
N LEU A 362 6.09 3.69 -19.92
CA LEU A 362 6.73 3.01 -21.04
C LEU A 362 8.24 2.89 -20.84
N GLU A 363 8.89 3.89 -20.26
CA GLU A 363 10.31 3.80 -19.91
C GLU A 363 10.54 2.76 -18.81
N MET A 364 9.68 2.72 -17.79
CA MET A 364 9.69 1.68 -16.76
C MET A 364 9.53 0.28 -17.38
N GLN A 365 8.57 0.11 -18.30
CA GLN A 365 8.36 -1.13 -19.04
C GLN A 365 9.62 -1.55 -19.81
N ARG A 366 10.18 -0.65 -20.61
CA ARG A 366 11.40 -0.90 -21.39
C ARG A 366 12.58 -1.30 -20.49
N LEU A 367 12.71 -0.66 -19.33
CA LEU A 367 13.76 -0.99 -18.36
C LEU A 367 13.52 -2.35 -17.68
N GLU A 368 12.28 -2.71 -17.34
CA GLU A 368 11.97 -4.04 -16.80
C GLU A 368 12.17 -5.14 -17.84
N GLU A 369 11.83 -4.90 -19.11
CA GLU A 369 12.08 -5.82 -20.22
C GLU A 369 13.57 -6.02 -20.46
N GLU A 370 14.35 -4.93 -20.44
CA GLU A 370 15.81 -5.01 -20.54
C GLU A 370 16.42 -5.76 -19.34
N ASN A 371 15.91 -5.52 -18.12
CA ASN A 371 16.30 -6.26 -16.93
C ASN A 371 16.01 -7.76 -17.09
N ASN A 372 14.81 -8.12 -17.57
CA ASN A 372 14.48 -9.52 -17.88
C ASN A 372 15.42 -10.10 -18.92
N ARG A 373 15.65 -9.41 -20.05
CA ARG A 373 16.54 -9.88 -21.13
C ARG A 373 17.94 -10.20 -20.59
N ILE A 374 18.50 -9.29 -19.80
CA ILE A 374 19.81 -9.42 -19.17
C ILE A 374 19.89 -10.66 -18.29
N PHE A 375 18.93 -10.85 -17.38
CA PHE A 375 18.97 -11.98 -16.44
C PHE A 375 18.60 -13.31 -17.12
N ILE A 376 17.70 -13.31 -18.09
CA ILE A 376 17.41 -14.50 -18.91
C ILE A 376 18.67 -14.95 -19.64
N GLU A 377 19.43 -14.01 -20.22
CA GLU A 377 20.70 -14.31 -20.89
C GLU A 377 21.76 -14.83 -19.91
N ALA A 378 21.91 -14.19 -18.75
CA ALA A 378 22.89 -14.60 -17.73
C ALA A 378 22.59 -15.99 -17.13
N TYR A 379 21.33 -16.41 -17.11
CA TYR A 379 20.91 -17.74 -16.65
C TYR A 379 20.85 -18.77 -17.78
N GLY A 380 20.98 -18.38 -19.05
CA GLY A 380 20.91 -19.29 -20.20
C GLY A 380 19.51 -19.86 -20.43
N LEU A 381 18.45 -19.08 -20.19
CA LEU A 381 17.05 -19.51 -20.25
C LEU A 381 16.24 -18.86 -21.41
N GLN A 382 16.93 -18.40 -22.46
CA GLN A 382 16.33 -17.70 -23.61
C GLN A 382 15.28 -18.53 -24.35
N ASP A 383 15.45 -19.86 -24.37
CA ASP A 383 14.53 -20.77 -25.05
C ASP A 383 13.24 -21.03 -24.23
N GLU A 384 13.20 -20.59 -22.97
CA GLU A 384 12.10 -20.91 -22.05
C GLU A 384 11.40 -19.70 -21.42
N LEU A 385 11.94 -18.49 -21.59
CA LEU A 385 11.45 -17.25 -21.01
C LEU A 385 11.51 -16.12 -22.03
N THR A 386 10.59 -15.16 -21.93
CA THR A 386 10.56 -13.96 -22.77
C THR A 386 10.86 -12.73 -21.92
N SER A 387 11.42 -11.69 -22.52
CA SER A 387 11.69 -10.45 -21.80
C SER A 387 10.44 -9.61 -21.51
N ASP A 388 9.36 -9.82 -22.27
CA ASP A 388 8.18 -8.96 -22.31
C ASP A 388 7.54 -8.75 -20.94
N VAL A 389 7.12 -7.51 -20.66
CA VAL A 389 6.43 -7.16 -19.43
C VAL A 389 5.10 -6.47 -19.77
N PRO A 390 3.94 -7.06 -19.42
CA PRO A 390 2.66 -6.41 -19.65
C PRO A 390 2.55 -5.09 -18.87
N LEU A 391 1.88 -4.08 -19.44
CA LEU A 391 1.62 -2.81 -18.75
C LEU A 391 0.89 -3.00 -17.40
N SER A 392 0.09 -4.06 -17.25
CA SER A 392 -0.57 -4.37 -15.98
C SER A 392 0.37 -4.82 -14.86
N GLU A 393 1.63 -5.17 -15.18
CA GLU A 393 2.65 -5.56 -14.21
C GLU A 393 3.59 -4.41 -13.83
N ILE A 394 3.51 -3.27 -14.53
CA ILE A 394 4.32 -2.08 -14.23
C ILE A 394 3.74 -1.36 -13.01
N THR A 395 4.37 -1.56 -11.85
CA THR A 395 3.81 -1.18 -10.53
C THR A 395 3.99 0.29 -10.17
N LEU A 396 3.59 1.19 -11.06
CA LEU A 396 3.49 2.64 -10.81
C LEU A 396 2.04 3.02 -10.51
N THR A 397 1.83 3.89 -9.53
CA THR A 397 0.51 4.36 -9.13
C THR A 397 -0.13 5.21 -10.22
N CYS A 398 0.68 5.94 -11.00
CA CYS A 398 0.22 6.69 -12.17
C CYS A 398 -0.17 5.80 -13.37
N ASN A 399 0.14 4.50 -13.33
CA ASN A 399 -0.16 3.57 -14.42
C ASN A 399 -1.57 2.98 -14.23
N PRO A 400 -2.56 3.35 -15.07
CA PRO A 400 -3.93 2.92 -14.87
C PRO A 400 -4.12 1.41 -15.09
N TYR A 401 -3.31 0.77 -15.95
CA TYR A 401 -3.40 -0.67 -16.21
C TYR A 401 -3.07 -1.52 -14.98
N TYR A 402 -2.15 -1.02 -14.13
CA TYR A 402 -1.81 -1.63 -12.86
C TYR A 402 -2.79 -1.21 -11.75
N ARG A 403 -3.06 0.09 -11.61
CA ARG A 403 -3.88 0.64 -10.51
C ARG A 403 -5.32 0.15 -10.52
N TYR A 404 -5.92 -0.05 -11.70
CA TYR A 404 -7.34 -0.44 -11.84
C TYR A 404 -7.53 -1.85 -12.43
N GLY A 405 -6.46 -2.52 -12.84
CA GLY A 405 -6.49 -3.84 -13.46
C GLY A 405 -6.77 -3.82 -14.96
N ASN A 406 -6.51 -4.95 -15.62
CA ASN A 406 -6.48 -5.10 -17.09
C ASN A 406 -7.84 -5.46 -17.73
N ASN A 407 -8.93 -5.45 -16.97
CA ASN A 407 -10.25 -5.90 -17.42
C ASN A 407 -11.20 -4.77 -17.85
N LYS A 408 -10.66 -3.57 -18.08
CA LYS A 408 -11.41 -2.34 -18.39
C LYS A 408 -10.96 -1.77 -19.74
N SER A 409 -11.82 -1.00 -20.39
CA SER A 409 -11.44 -0.30 -21.62
C SER A 409 -10.45 0.84 -21.33
N GLU A 410 -9.73 1.30 -22.34
CA GLU A 410 -8.80 2.43 -22.18
C GLU A 410 -9.55 3.69 -21.72
N GLU A 411 -10.76 3.94 -22.24
CA GLU A 411 -11.59 5.07 -21.83
C GLU A 411 -12.02 4.98 -20.36
N GLU A 412 -12.36 3.77 -19.88
CA GLU A 412 -12.70 3.54 -18.47
C GLU A 412 -11.49 3.77 -17.57
N LEU A 413 -10.31 3.30 -17.98
CA LEU A 413 -9.05 3.48 -17.27
C LEU A 413 -8.66 4.96 -17.15
N GLU A 414 -8.76 5.72 -18.24
CA GLU A 414 -8.47 7.16 -18.26
C GLU A 414 -9.46 7.95 -17.39
N ALA A 415 -10.76 7.57 -17.41
CA ALA A 415 -11.76 8.21 -16.58
C ALA A 415 -11.54 7.94 -15.07
N LEU A 416 -11.13 6.72 -14.71
CA LEU A 416 -10.80 6.37 -13.33
C LEU A 416 -9.54 7.10 -12.84
N LEU A 417 -8.50 7.15 -13.67
CA LEU A 417 -7.26 7.87 -13.34
C LEU A 417 -7.53 9.36 -13.14
N LEU A 418 -8.27 10.00 -14.05
CA LEU A 418 -8.64 11.40 -13.92
C LEU A 418 -9.46 11.65 -12.64
N ASN A 419 -10.44 10.79 -12.36
CA ASN A 419 -11.27 10.91 -11.16
C ASN A 419 -10.42 10.87 -9.88
N ASP A 420 -9.56 9.86 -9.73
CA ASP A 420 -8.70 9.73 -8.55
C ASP A 420 -7.68 10.87 -8.46
N THR A 421 -7.10 11.29 -9.58
CA THR A 421 -6.11 12.39 -9.60
C THR A 421 -6.76 13.72 -9.14
N ILE A 422 -8.00 13.99 -9.55
CA ILE A 422 -8.74 15.17 -9.09
C ILE A 422 -9.08 15.08 -7.60
N LYS A 423 -9.42 13.88 -7.10
CA LYS A 423 -9.65 13.68 -5.66
C LYS A 423 -8.38 13.87 -4.83
N GLU A 424 -7.24 13.41 -5.32
CA GLU A 424 -5.92 13.62 -4.72
C GLU A 424 -5.57 15.12 -4.71
N PHE A 425 -5.84 15.85 -5.80
CA PHE A 425 -5.68 17.31 -5.85
C PHE A 425 -6.59 18.04 -4.84
N ILE A 426 -7.84 17.61 -4.70
CA ILE A 426 -8.75 18.16 -3.69
C ILE A 426 -8.26 17.84 -2.27
N SER A 427 -7.73 16.64 -2.01
CA SER A 427 -7.12 16.27 -0.73
C SER A 427 -5.94 17.19 -0.39
N TYR A 428 -5.05 17.44 -1.36
CA TYR A 428 -3.95 18.37 -1.21
C TYR A 428 -4.44 19.80 -0.92
N ALA A 429 -5.48 20.26 -1.62
CA ALA A 429 -6.08 21.57 -1.39
C ALA A 429 -6.65 21.68 0.04
N VAL A 430 -7.33 20.64 0.55
CA VAL A 430 -7.79 20.59 1.94
C VAL A 430 -6.61 20.57 2.92
N GLY A 431 -5.52 19.87 2.59
CA GLY A 431 -4.26 19.96 3.34
C GLY A 431 -3.70 21.37 3.40
N CYS A 432 -3.76 22.13 2.30
CA CYS A 432 -3.41 23.55 2.28
C CYS A 432 -4.37 24.40 3.11
N MET A 433 -5.67 24.11 3.06
CA MET A 433 -6.66 24.80 3.89
C MET A 433 -6.40 24.58 5.38
N PHE A 434 -5.88 23.43 5.79
CA PHE A 434 -5.49 23.19 7.17
C PHE A 434 -4.07 23.68 7.51
N GLY A 435 -3.27 24.04 6.50
CA GLY A 435 -1.88 24.44 6.65
C GLY A 435 -0.92 23.25 6.75
N ARG A 436 -1.39 22.02 6.54
CA ARG A 436 -0.52 20.84 6.47
C ARG A 436 0.49 20.97 5.34
N TYR A 437 0.06 21.55 4.22
CA TYR A 437 0.90 21.91 3.08
C TYR A 437 0.72 23.39 2.71
N SER A 438 1.51 23.88 1.77
CA SER A 438 1.36 25.22 1.19
C SER A 438 1.65 25.17 -0.31
N PRO A 439 0.87 25.87 -1.17
CA PRO A 439 1.22 26.00 -2.58
C PRO A 439 2.49 26.84 -2.79
N HIS A 440 2.98 27.57 -1.78
CA HIS A 440 4.16 28.44 -1.87
C HIS A 440 5.43 27.84 -1.27
N LYS A 441 5.33 26.65 -0.66
CA LYS A 441 6.49 25.97 -0.06
C LYS A 441 6.30 24.46 -0.09
N GLU A 442 7.27 23.78 -0.69
CA GLU A 442 7.34 22.33 -0.75
C GLU A 442 7.52 21.70 0.64
N GLY A 443 6.87 20.56 0.82
CA GLY A 443 6.99 19.74 2.02
C GLY A 443 5.93 20.02 3.07
N LEU A 444 5.98 19.22 4.12
CA LEU A 444 5.07 19.28 5.26
C LEU A 444 5.30 20.57 6.07
N ILE A 445 4.24 21.36 6.29
CA ILE A 445 4.30 22.65 6.97
C ILE A 445 3.81 22.52 8.42
N LEU A 446 2.53 22.20 8.64
CA LEU A 446 1.97 21.95 9.96
C LEU A 446 1.70 20.46 10.16
N ALA A 447 2.42 19.84 11.09
CA ALA A 447 2.29 18.42 11.42
C ALA A 447 2.77 18.07 12.83
N ASN A 448 2.85 19.07 13.71
CA ASN A 448 3.14 18.87 15.12
C ASN A 448 1.93 19.33 15.95
N GLN A 449 1.75 18.70 17.10
CA GLN A 449 0.66 19.05 18.00
C GLN A 449 0.78 20.50 18.47
N GLY A 450 -0.32 21.24 18.36
CA GLY A 450 -0.43 22.61 18.84
C GLY A 450 0.09 23.67 17.88
N GLU A 451 0.58 23.31 16.69
CA GLU A 451 0.92 24.31 15.67
C GLU A 451 -0.35 24.96 15.10
N GLY A 452 -0.27 26.25 14.79
CA GLY A 452 -1.35 27.03 14.21
C GLY A 452 -0.85 28.07 13.21
N MET A 453 -1.60 29.17 13.11
CA MET A 453 -1.34 30.24 12.14
C MET A 453 0.05 30.88 12.32
N GLN A 454 0.51 31.02 13.57
CA GLN A 454 1.80 31.64 13.85
C GLN A 454 2.95 30.78 13.29
N GLU A 455 2.97 29.48 13.61
CA GLU A 455 3.99 28.55 13.12
C GLU A 455 3.93 28.38 11.60
N PHE A 456 2.74 28.50 11.01
CA PHE A 456 2.58 28.52 9.56
C PHE A 456 3.29 29.74 8.94
N LEU A 457 3.01 30.94 9.44
CA LEU A 457 3.60 32.19 8.92
C LEU A 457 5.11 32.27 9.17
N GLU A 458 5.62 31.67 10.25
CA GLU A 458 7.06 31.54 10.48
C GLU A 458 7.72 30.68 9.38
N LYS A 459 7.02 29.64 8.90
CA LYS A 459 7.52 28.74 7.84
C LYS A 459 7.24 29.28 6.43
N VAL A 460 6.17 30.05 6.23
CA VAL A 460 5.69 30.57 4.94
C VAL A 460 5.19 32.03 5.12
N PRO A 461 6.10 33.01 5.29
CA PRO A 461 5.73 34.38 5.66
C PRO A 461 4.92 35.13 4.59
N ASP A 462 5.16 34.84 3.31
CA ASP A 462 4.55 35.52 2.17
C ASP A 462 3.45 34.69 1.50
N ALA A 463 2.75 33.84 2.26
CA ALA A 463 1.73 32.95 1.72
C ALA A 463 0.50 33.73 1.20
N GLU A 464 0.19 33.60 -0.09
CA GLU A 464 -1.04 34.17 -0.67
C GLU A 464 -2.30 33.37 -0.28
N PHE A 465 -2.15 32.07 0.00
CA PHE A 465 -3.20 31.21 0.50
C PHE A 465 -2.93 30.83 1.95
N LEU A 466 -3.65 31.46 2.88
CA LEU A 466 -3.53 31.21 4.30
C LEU A 466 -4.40 30.03 4.73
N PRO A 467 -3.94 29.21 5.69
CA PRO A 467 -4.76 28.15 6.25
C PRO A 467 -5.94 28.74 7.02
N ASP A 468 -6.91 27.90 7.33
CA ASP A 468 -8.02 28.27 8.19
C ASP A 468 -7.49 28.72 9.56
N LYS A 469 -8.13 29.75 10.13
CA LYS A 469 -7.62 30.41 11.33
C LYS A 469 -7.64 29.47 12.53
N ASP A 470 -8.65 28.62 12.67
CA ASP A 470 -8.83 27.77 13.84
C ASP A 470 -8.83 26.28 13.55
N GLY A 471 -8.70 25.91 12.28
CA GLY A 471 -8.62 24.52 11.86
C GLY A 471 -9.99 23.83 11.91
N ILE A 472 -11.09 24.59 11.84
CA ILE A 472 -12.46 24.09 11.71
C ILE A 472 -12.99 24.56 10.35
N ILE A 473 -13.25 23.63 9.44
CA ILE A 473 -13.76 23.97 8.10
C ILE A 473 -15.18 23.42 7.95
N PRO A 474 -16.22 24.27 7.86
CA PRO A 474 -17.59 23.85 7.62
C PRO A 474 -17.76 23.15 6.25
N ILE A 475 -18.52 22.06 6.24
CA ILE A 475 -18.93 21.36 5.01
C ILE A 475 -20.45 21.28 4.98
N LEU A 476 -21.09 22.32 4.46
CA LEU A 476 -22.55 22.46 4.50
C LEU A 476 -23.16 22.39 3.10
N ASP A 477 -24.48 22.19 3.03
CA ASP A 477 -25.24 22.14 1.79
C ASP A 477 -25.42 23.50 1.11
N GLU A 478 -25.24 24.58 1.86
CA GLU A 478 -25.19 25.96 1.39
C GLU A 478 -24.05 26.72 2.10
N GLU A 479 -23.69 27.89 1.58
CA GLU A 479 -22.65 28.75 2.14
C GLU A 479 -23.22 29.60 3.29
N TYR A 480 -22.99 29.16 4.53
CA TYR A 480 -23.38 29.91 5.73
C TYR A 480 -22.22 30.67 6.39
N PHE A 481 -20.97 30.30 6.08
CA PHE A 481 -19.76 30.82 6.70
C PHE A 481 -18.74 31.24 5.65
N ALA A 482 -17.93 32.24 5.97
CA ALA A 482 -16.90 32.76 5.06
C ALA A 482 -15.76 31.77 4.80
N ASP A 483 -15.55 30.82 5.72
CA ASP A 483 -14.56 29.75 5.67
C ASP A 483 -15.16 28.42 5.15
N ASP A 484 -16.33 28.45 4.50
CA ASP A 484 -16.93 27.29 3.84
C ASP A 484 -15.93 26.59 2.89
N ILE A 485 -15.91 25.25 2.93
CA ILE A 485 -14.94 24.44 2.20
C ILE A 485 -14.91 24.72 0.69
N VAL A 486 -16.05 25.01 0.05
CA VAL A 486 -16.11 25.29 -1.39
C VAL A 486 -15.62 26.71 -1.67
N GLY A 487 -15.95 27.67 -0.80
CA GLY A 487 -15.39 29.02 -0.84
C GLY A 487 -13.86 28.99 -0.78
N ARG A 488 -13.30 28.31 0.22
CA ARG A 488 -11.85 28.12 0.38
C ARG A 488 -11.23 27.36 -0.79
N PHE A 489 -11.92 26.38 -1.36
CA PHE A 489 -11.44 25.67 -2.55
C PHE A 489 -11.38 26.58 -3.79
N LYS A 490 -12.37 27.46 -3.98
CA LYS A 490 -12.33 28.47 -5.04
C LYS A 490 -11.16 29.45 -4.83
N GLU A 491 -10.89 29.88 -3.59
CA GLU A 491 -9.74 30.73 -3.28
C GLU A 491 -8.42 30.04 -3.61
N PHE A 492 -8.27 28.76 -3.23
CA PHE A 492 -7.12 27.95 -3.58
C PHE A 492 -6.91 27.88 -5.10
N LEU A 493 -7.97 27.65 -5.87
CA LEU A 493 -7.91 27.65 -7.34
C LEU A 493 -7.53 29.02 -7.92
N LYS A 494 -8.01 30.12 -7.34
CA LYS A 494 -7.64 31.48 -7.78
C LYS A 494 -6.15 31.75 -7.55
N VAL A 495 -5.60 31.32 -6.42
CA VAL A 495 -4.18 31.49 -6.11
C VAL A 495 -3.31 30.63 -7.02
N THR A 496 -3.71 29.37 -7.23
CA THR A 496 -2.89 28.40 -7.97
C THR A 496 -3.02 28.48 -9.50
N PHE A 497 -4.17 28.86 -10.04
CA PHE A 497 -4.44 28.88 -11.49
C PHE A 497 -4.99 30.22 -12.01
N GLY A 498 -5.04 31.24 -11.17
CA GLY A 498 -5.56 32.56 -11.54
C GLY A 498 -7.10 32.65 -11.47
N PRO A 499 -7.65 33.83 -11.13
CA PRO A 499 -9.09 34.04 -11.04
C PRO A 499 -9.82 33.92 -12.38
N GLU A 500 -9.16 34.23 -13.49
CA GLU A 500 -9.71 34.18 -14.84
C GLU A 500 -10.02 32.76 -15.31
N LYS A 501 -9.34 31.74 -14.74
CA LYS A 501 -9.55 30.32 -15.07
C LYS A 501 -10.45 29.57 -14.11
N LEU A 502 -10.97 30.24 -13.08
CA LEU A 502 -11.76 29.59 -12.04
C LEU A 502 -12.97 28.82 -12.60
N SER A 503 -13.74 29.42 -13.51
CA SER A 503 -14.94 28.75 -14.05
C SER A 503 -14.59 27.49 -14.84
N GLU A 504 -13.57 27.57 -15.70
CA GLU A 504 -13.07 26.47 -16.53
C GLU A 504 -12.55 25.33 -15.65
N ASN A 505 -11.74 25.65 -14.65
CA ASN A 505 -11.20 24.68 -13.70
C ASN A 505 -12.29 24.00 -12.85
N MET A 506 -13.28 24.75 -12.37
CA MET A 506 -14.42 24.20 -11.63
C MET A 506 -15.26 23.26 -12.51
N ASP A 507 -15.45 23.59 -13.80
CA ASP A 507 -16.14 22.75 -14.76
C ASP A 507 -15.41 21.42 -15.01
N PHE A 508 -14.09 21.48 -15.19
CA PHE A 508 -13.25 20.30 -15.36
C PHE A 508 -13.29 19.37 -14.14
N ILE A 509 -13.14 19.92 -12.93
CA ILE A 509 -13.23 19.16 -11.69
C ILE A 509 -14.62 18.50 -11.55
N ALA A 510 -15.70 19.27 -11.78
CA ALA A 510 -17.05 18.74 -11.68
C ALA A 510 -17.31 17.61 -12.70
N GLN A 511 -16.75 17.72 -13.91
CA GLN A 511 -16.83 16.66 -14.91
C GLN A 511 -16.13 15.38 -14.45
N ALA A 512 -14.91 15.50 -13.92
CA ALA A 512 -14.14 14.36 -13.39
C ALA A 512 -14.86 13.66 -12.22
N LEU A 513 -15.49 14.43 -11.32
CA LEU A 513 -16.22 13.90 -10.16
C LEU A 513 -17.57 13.25 -10.52
N SER A 514 -18.15 13.56 -11.69
CA SER A 514 -19.50 13.13 -12.08
C SER A 514 -19.57 11.73 -12.71
N SER A 515 -18.59 10.85 -12.46
CA SER A 515 -18.43 9.53 -13.09
C SER A 515 -19.77 8.79 -13.29
N GLY A 516 -20.15 8.55 -14.55
CA GLY A 516 -21.38 7.81 -14.90
C GLY A 516 -22.27 8.38 -16.02
N GLY A 517 -21.78 9.29 -16.87
CA GLY A 517 -22.51 9.70 -18.08
C GLY A 517 -23.88 10.36 -17.87
N LYS A 518 -24.23 10.73 -16.63
CA LYS A 518 -25.48 11.44 -16.33
C LYS A 518 -25.33 12.89 -16.80
N LYS A 519 -26.29 13.37 -17.60
CA LYS A 519 -26.37 14.78 -18.03
C LYS A 519 -26.18 15.72 -16.84
N LYS A 520 -25.39 16.77 -17.05
CA LYS A 520 -25.12 17.89 -16.12
C LYS A 520 -26.45 18.57 -15.77
N THR A 521 -27.12 18.10 -14.72
CA THR A 521 -28.35 18.71 -14.20
C THR A 521 -28.08 19.73 -13.08
N LYS A 522 -26.85 19.75 -12.56
CA LYS A 522 -26.39 20.60 -11.46
C LYS A 522 -25.25 21.51 -11.93
N SER A 523 -25.08 22.66 -11.28
CA SER A 523 -23.90 23.52 -11.46
C SER A 523 -22.63 22.82 -10.99
N SER A 524 -21.48 23.21 -11.53
CA SER A 524 -20.18 22.62 -11.16
C SER A 524 -19.85 22.81 -9.69
N GLU A 525 -20.20 23.98 -9.15
CA GLU A 525 -20.14 24.25 -7.72
C GLU A 525 -20.96 23.26 -6.89
N GLN A 526 -22.20 22.95 -7.30
CA GLN A 526 -23.03 22.00 -6.57
C GLN A 526 -22.48 20.57 -6.66
N VAL A 527 -21.85 20.18 -7.77
CA VAL A 527 -21.19 18.87 -7.89
C VAL A 527 -20.03 18.76 -6.90
N ILE A 528 -19.19 19.80 -6.82
CA ILE A 528 -18.05 19.85 -5.89
C ILE A 528 -18.53 19.88 -4.44
N ARG A 529 -19.57 20.67 -4.13
CA ARG A 529 -20.20 20.70 -2.81
C ARG A 529 -20.75 19.33 -2.42
N ASP A 530 -21.45 18.66 -3.34
CA ASP A 530 -21.95 17.29 -3.12
C ASP A 530 -20.82 16.30 -2.83
N TYR A 531 -19.67 16.42 -3.52
CA TYR A 531 -18.50 15.58 -3.27
C TYR A 531 -17.94 15.79 -1.86
N PHE A 532 -17.71 17.04 -1.44
CA PHE A 532 -17.25 17.32 -0.08
C PHE A 532 -18.21 16.79 1.00
N LEU A 533 -19.52 16.98 0.79
CA LEU A 533 -20.55 16.52 1.72
C LEU A 533 -20.66 15.01 1.82
N LYS A 534 -20.43 14.27 0.72
CA LYS A 534 -20.82 12.86 0.61
C LYS A 534 -19.68 11.88 0.51
N ASP A 535 -18.61 12.24 -0.17
CA ASP A 535 -17.64 11.28 -0.68
C ASP A 535 -16.21 11.61 -0.27
N PHE A 536 -15.85 12.89 -0.15
CA PHE A 536 -14.52 13.32 0.29
C PHE A 536 -14.05 12.58 1.55
N TYR A 537 -14.88 12.56 2.60
CA TYR A 537 -14.50 11.90 3.85
C TYR A 537 -14.30 10.38 3.71
N LYS A 538 -15.08 9.72 2.83
CA LYS A 538 -14.90 8.27 2.58
C LYS A 538 -13.57 8.01 1.87
N ASP A 539 -13.25 8.83 0.88
CA ASP A 539 -11.99 8.75 0.14
C ASP A 539 -10.80 9.04 1.06
N HIS A 540 -10.92 10.04 1.95
CA HIS A 540 -9.93 10.35 2.99
C HIS A 540 -9.73 9.19 3.99
N VAL A 541 -10.81 8.58 4.49
CA VAL A 541 -10.74 7.39 5.37
C VAL A 541 -10.05 6.21 4.66
N LYS A 542 -10.32 6.02 3.36
CA LYS A 542 -9.68 4.98 2.54
C LYS A 542 -8.17 5.25 2.36
N MET A 543 -7.80 6.46 1.97
CA MET A 543 -6.40 6.88 1.77
C MET A 543 -5.55 6.60 3.00
N TYR A 544 -6.05 6.96 4.18
CA TYR A 544 -5.34 6.78 5.45
C TYR A 544 -5.65 5.44 6.15
N LYS A 545 -6.11 4.41 5.42
CA LYS A 545 -6.34 3.04 5.94
C LYS A 545 -7.14 3.01 7.26
N LYS A 546 -8.26 3.73 7.29
CA LYS A 546 -9.14 3.94 8.46
C LYS A 546 -8.50 4.67 9.64
N ARG A 547 -7.52 5.53 9.36
CA ARG A 547 -6.87 6.41 10.34
C ARG A 547 -6.84 7.85 9.79
N PRO A 548 -8.01 8.44 9.48
CA PRO A 548 -8.06 9.77 8.86
C PRO A 548 -7.43 10.84 9.77
N ILE A 549 -6.66 11.75 9.18
CA ILE A 549 -6.06 12.88 9.91
C ILE A 549 -6.97 14.13 9.96
N TYR A 550 -7.88 14.29 9.01
CA TYR A 550 -8.99 15.25 9.06
C TYR A 550 -10.22 14.51 9.60
N TRP A 551 -10.75 14.93 10.74
CA TRP A 551 -11.90 14.31 11.40
C TRP A 551 -13.18 15.04 11.05
N LEU A 552 -14.16 14.29 10.54
CA LEU A 552 -15.48 14.81 10.24
C LEU A 552 -16.37 14.77 11.50
N PHE A 553 -16.66 15.94 12.06
CA PHE A 553 -17.74 16.14 13.03
C PHE A 553 -19.05 16.28 12.26
N THR A 554 -20.06 15.49 12.61
CA THR A 554 -21.30 15.37 11.81
C THR A 554 -22.53 15.12 12.68
N SER A 555 -23.59 15.90 12.46
CA SER A 555 -24.84 15.81 13.22
C SER A 555 -25.69 14.58 12.91
N GLY A 556 -25.36 13.81 11.86
CA GLY A 556 -26.00 12.55 11.56
C GLY A 556 -26.45 12.41 10.11
N LYS A 557 -27.67 11.89 9.91
CA LYS A 557 -28.13 11.43 8.59
C LYS A 557 -28.46 12.57 7.64
N LYS A 558 -29.07 13.65 8.13
CA LYS A 558 -29.39 14.81 7.28
C LYS A 558 -28.15 15.66 7.02
N ARG A 559 -27.10 15.50 7.85
CA ARG A 559 -25.84 16.26 7.77
C ARG A 559 -26.12 17.76 7.89
N ALA A 560 -27.03 18.09 8.80
CA ALA A 560 -27.44 19.46 9.06
C ALA A 560 -26.26 20.32 9.54
N PHE A 561 -25.36 19.71 10.32
CA PHE A 561 -24.05 20.27 10.65
C PHE A 561 -22.95 19.27 10.31
N ASN A 562 -21.92 19.78 9.65
CA ASN A 562 -20.73 19.04 9.26
C ASN A 562 -19.53 19.98 9.29
N ALA A 563 -18.44 19.55 9.90
CA ALA A 563 -17.18 20.28 9.87
C ALA A 563 -15.99 19.31 9.88
N LEU A 564 -14.93 19.65 9.15
CA LEU A 564 -13.65 18.95 9.27
C LEU A 564 -12.76 19.66 10.29
N VAL A 565 -12.06 18.86 11.08
CA VAL A 565 -10.99 19.32 11.98
C VAL A 565 -9.72 18.56 11.68
N TYR A 566 -8.61 19.26 11.52
CA TYR A 566 -7.31 18.63 11.38
C TYR A 566 -6.75 18.25 12.76
N MET A 567 -6.51 16.96 13.00
CA MET A 567 -6.13 16.46 14.33
C MET A 567 -4.85 17.12 14.88
N HIS A 568 -3.86 17.43 14.04
CA HIS A 568 -2.62 18.09 14.49
C HIS A 568 -2.84 19.52 14.97
N ARG A 569 -3.93 20.15 14.53
CA ARG A 569 -4.37 21.49 14.94
C ARG A 569 -5.47 21.47 16.00
N TYR A 570 -5.90 20.29 16.42
CA TYR A 570 -6.87 20.16 17.49
C TYR A 570 -6.26 20.66 18.82
N GLY A 571 -7.00 21.51 19.52
CA GLY A 571 -6.67 21.95 20.87
C GLY A 571 -7.86 21.81 21.82
N ARG A 572 -7.61 21.92 23.13
CA ARG A 572 -8.64 21.74 24.17
C ARG A 572 -9.88 22.63 24.01
N THR A 573 -9.76 23.75 23.31
CA THR A 573 -10.87 24.70 23.06
C THR A 573 -11.59 24.45 21.73
N THR A 574 -11.11 23.54 20.87
CA THR A 574 -11.66 23.32 19.53
C THR A 574 -13.15 22.96 19.57
N LEU A 575 -13.57 22.09 20.49
CA LEU A 575 -14.99 21.77 20.65
C LEU A 575 -15.80 22.98 21.11
N ALA A 576 -15.36 23.69 22.16
CA ALA A 576 -16.06 24.87 22.64
C ALA A 576 -16.30 25.90 21.53
N ARG A 577 -15.27 26.17 20.72
CA ARG A 577 -15.35 27.07 19.57
C ARG A 577 -16.27 26.55 18.47
N MET A 578 -16.14 25.28 18.09
CA MET A 578 -17.03 24.66 17.10
C MET A 578 -18.51 24.76 17.54
N ARG A 579 -18.79 24.59 18.83
CA ARG A 579 -20.14 24.75 19.36
C ARG A 579 -20.65 26.18 19.24
N THR A 580 -19.88 27.16 19.72
CA THR A 580 -20.35 28.55 19.84
C THR A 580 -20.26 29.35 18.56
N GLU A 581 -19.17 29.21 17.80
CA GLU A 581 -18.87 30.00 16.60
C GLU A 581 -19.44 29.34 15.33
N TYR A 582 -19.80 28.05 15.36
CA TYR A 582 -20.32 27.35 14.19
C TYR A 582 -21.69 26.70 14.42
N LEU A 583 -21.82 25.75 15.35
CA LEU A 583 -23.06 24.98 15.51
C LEU A 583 -24.27 25.86 15.88
N LEU A 584 -24.15 26.67 16.94
CA LEU A 584 -25.22 27.56 17.39
C LEU A 584 -25.46 28.72 16.42
N GLU A 585 -24.40 29.21 15.77
CA GLU A 585 -24.53 30.25 14.74
C GLU A 585 -25.28 29.72 13.51
N LEU A 586 -25.02 28.48 13.12
CA LEU A 586 -25.73 27.81 12.01
C LEU A 586 -27.21 27.63 12.34
N GLU A 587 -27.53 27.16 13.55
CA GLU A 587 -28.92 27.04 14.02
C GLU A 587 -29.66 28.38 13.91
N GLY A 588 -29.05 29.46 14.41
CA GLY A 588 -29.62 30.81 14.35
C GLY A 588 -29.84 31.31 12.92
N LYS A 589 -28.88 31.09 12.02
CA LYS A 589 -28.99 31.45 10.59
C LYS A 589 -30.11 30.67 9.90
N MET A 590 -30.17 29.35 10.12
CA MET A 590 -31.21 28.48 9.56
C MET A 590 -32.60 28.84 10.09
N ASP A 591 -32.73 29.16 11.38
CA ASP A 591 -34.03 29.55 11.94
C ASP A 591 -34.50 30.91 11.40
N ALA A 592 -33.60 31.89 11.30
CA ALA A 592 -33.91 33.17 10.67
C ALA A 592 -34.39 33.00 9.22
N GLN A 593 -33.68 32.18 8.42
CA GLN A 593 -34.07 31.86 7.04
C GLN A 593 -35.43 31.15 6.99
N ARG A 594 -35.66 30.20 7.90
CA ARG A 594 -36.94 29.46 8.03
C ARG A 594 -38.12 30.39 8.33
N GLN A 595 -37.91 31.41 9.18
CA GLN A 595 -38.93 32.39 9.52
C GLN A 595 -39.26 33.35 8.37
N MET A 596 -38.29 33.67 7.51
CA MET A 596 -38.49 34.52 6.33
C MET A 596 -39.24 33.84 5.18
N LEU A 597 -39.27 32.50 5.14
CA LEU A 597 -39.96 31.75 4.08
C LEU A 597 -41.49 31.73 4.29
N SER A 598 -42.22 32.18 3.26
CA SER A 598 -43.69 32.09 3.20
C SER A 598 -44.16 30.64 3.07
N SER A 599 -45.28 30.31 3.71
CA SER A 599 -45.89 28.99 3.64
C SER A 599 -46.87 28.83 2.46
N GLU A 600 -47.10 29.89 1.68
CA GLU A 600 -48.10 29.90 0.60
C GLU A 600 -47.60 29.22 -0.69
N ASP A 601 -46.28 29.23 -0.92
CA ASP A 601 -45.65 28.59 -2.08
C ASP A 601 -45.12 27.19 -1.74
N ALA A 602 -45.45 26.19 -2.56
CA ALA A 602 -45.04 24.80 -2.33
C ALA A 602 -43.51 24.61 -2.24
N ARG A 603 -42.72 25.41 -2.98
CA ARG A 603 -41.25 25.40 -2.90
C ARG A 603 -40.75 25.91 -1.55
N ASN A 604 -41.31 27.03 -1.09
CA ASN A 604 -40.93 27.64 0.20
C ASN A 604 -41.39 26.77 1.37
N ALA A 605 -42.57 26.15 1.28
CA ALA A 605 -43.04 25.18 2.27
C ALA A 605 -42.09 23.97 2.39
N LYS A 606 -41.57 23.46 1.26
CA LYS A 606 -40.60 22.36 1.25
C LYS A 606 -39.26 22.77 1.87
N GLU A 607 -38.76 23.95 1.55
CA GLU A 607 -37.51 24.46 2.13
C GLU A 607 -37.67 24.72 3.63
N LYS A 608 -38.80 25.28 4.06
CA LYS A 608 -39.13 25.49 5.48
C LYS A 608 -39.16 24.17 6.26
N ALA A 609 -39.72 23.12 5.68
CA ALA A 609 -39.73 21.78 6.26
C ALA A 609 -38.32 21.15 6.32
N LYS A 610 -37.48 21.38 5.29
CA LYS A 610 -36.07 20.97 5.29
C LYS A 610 -35.30 21.64 6.42
N LEU A 611 -35.38 22.98 6.52
CA LEU A 611 -34.71 23.77 7.57
C LEU A 611 -35.19 23.38 8.97
N ALA A 612 -36.49 23.18 9.18
CA ALA A 612 -37.00 22.66 10.46
C ALA A 612 -36.35 21.32 10.81
N GLY A 613 -36.27 20.40 9.85
CA GLY A 613 -35.61 19.13 10.05
C GLY A 613 -34.11 19.22 10.31
N TYR A 614 -33.43 20.24 9.79
CA TYR A 614 -32.01 20.49 10.08
C TYR A 614 -31.81 21.06 11.49
N ILE A 615 -32.64 22.03 11.88
CA ILE A 615 -32.65 22.59 13.24
C ILE A 615 -32.89 21.49 14.27
N ASP A 616 -33.88 20.62 14.07
CA ASP A 616 -34.15 19.49 14.97
C ASP A 616 -32.93 18.56 15.12
N GLU A 617 -32.19 18.32 14.04
CA GLU A 617 -30.97 17.49 14.08
C GLU A 617 -29.81 18.21 14.78
N ILE A 618 -29.64 19.51 14.54
CA ILE A 618 -28.63 20.35 15.20
C ILE A 618 -28.89 20.43 16.72
N MET A 619 -30.13 20.65 17.14
CA MET A 619 -30.50 20.68 18.56
C MET A 619 -30.20 19.34 19.25
N ALA A 620 -30.57 18.21 18.64
CA ALA A 620 -30.26 16.89 19.17
C ALA A 620 -28.75 16.61 19.23
N TYR A 621 -28.00 17.13 18.26
CA TYR A 621 -26.54 17.04 18.24
C TYR A 621 -25.89 17.90 19.32
N ASP A 622 -26.39 19.13 19.56
CA ASP A 622 -25.88 20.03 20.59
C ASP A 622 -25.98 19.44 22.00
N GLU A 623 -27.00 18.64 22.30
CA GLU A 623 -27.13 17.94 23.58
C GLU A 623 -25.92 17.02 23.87
N VAL A 624 -25.43 16.32 22.85
CA VAL A 624 -24.22 15.47 22.97
C VAL A 624 -22.97 16.34 22.92
N PHE A 625 -22.96 17.35 22.05
CA PHE A 625 -21.81 18.22 21.80
C PHE A 625 -21.42 19.02 23.04
N LYS A 626 -22.40 19.62 23.72
CA LYS A 626 -22.21 20.44 24.92
C LYS A 626 -21.45 19.68 26.00
N ASN A 627 -21.87 18.45 26.29
CA ASN A 627 -21.25 17.64 27.33
C ASN A 627 -19.75 17.37 27.04
N LYS A 628 -19.38 17.18 25.77
CA LYS A 628 -17.97 16.98 25.39
C LYS A 628 -17.19 18.29 25.31
N ALA A 629 -17.82 19.38 24.88
CA ALA A 629 -17.20 20.70 24.86
C ALA A 629 -16.81 21.16 26.27
N ASP A 630 -17.68 20.94 27.25
CA ASP A 630 -17.43 21.28 28.67
C ASP A 630 -16.34 20.41 29.32
N ALA A 631 -15.99 19.28 28.70
CA ALA A 631 -14.95 18.38 29.18
C ALA A 631 -13.52 18.80 28.76
N TYR A 632 -13.38 19.79 27.85
CA TYR A 632 -12.07 20.27 27.35
C TYR A 632 -11.12 19.12 26.98
N ILE A 633 -11.63 18.15 26.21
CA ILE A 633 -10.89 16.96 25.81
C ILE A 633 -9.57 17.36 25.16
N GLU A 634 -8.47 16.75 25.62
CA GLU A 634 -7.16 16.83 24.98
C GLU A 634 -6.84 15.49 24.30
N ILE A 635 -6.03 15.55 23.26
CA ILE A 635 -5.54 14.37 22.53
C ILE A 635 -4.02 14.31 22.64
N ASP A 636 -3.44 13.12 22.47
CA ASP A 636 -2.00 12.94 22.26
C ASP A 636 -1.80 12.28 20.90
N LEU A 637 -1.14 12.95 19.95
CA LEU A 637 -0.93 12.38 18.62
C LEU A 637 -0.20 11.03 18.66
N ASP A 638 0.64 10.79 19.67
CA ASP A 638 1.33 9.51 19.83
C ASP A 638 0.38 8.33 20.14
N ASP A 639 -0.78 8.59 20.71
CA ASP A 639 -1.81 7.56 20.91
C ASP A 639 -2.41 7.09 19.59
N GLY A 640 -2.18 7.83 18.50
CA GLY A 640 -2.66 7.54 17.15
C GLY A 640 -4.12 7.86 16.94
N VAL A 641 -4.58 7.74 15.70
CA VAL A 641 -5.94 8.13 15.32
C VAL A 641 -6.96 7.25 16.04
N LYS A 642 -6.78 5.93 16.06
CA LYS A 642 -7.79 5.01 16.61
C LYS A 642 -8.15 5.30 18.07
N GLU A 643 -7.19 5.61 18.92
CA GLU A 643 -7.45 5.87 20.34
C GLU A 643 -8.02 7.26 20.55
N ASN A 644 -7.44 8.29 19.93
CA ASN A 644 -7.95 9.64 20.03
C ASN A 644 -9.36 9.80 19.44
N TYR A 645 -9.67 9.12 18.34
CA TYR A 645 -10.97 9.20 17.67
C TYR A 645 -12.11 8.70 18.57
N LYS A 646 -11.86 7.71 19.43
CA LYS A 646 -12.85 7.18 20.39
C LYS A 646 -13.29 8.22 21.41
N LEU A 647 -12.44 9.19 21.74
CA LEU A 647 -12.79 10.27 22.68
C LEU A 647 -13.96 11.12 22.17
N PHE A 648 -14.16 11.16 20.85
CA PHE A 648 -15.21 11.91 20.17
C PHE A 648 -16.41 11.06 19.77
N ASP A 649 -16.55 9.84 20.31
CA ASP A 649 -17.69 8.96 20.01
C ASP A 649 -19.03 9.69 20.17
N GLY A 650 -19.91 9.53 19.18
CA GLY A 650 -21.18 10.26 19.08
C GLY A 650 -21.09 11.64 18.40
N LEU A 651 -19.91 12.23 18.22
CA LEU A 651 -19.72 13.51 17.50
C LEU A 651 -19.12 13.35 16.10
N VAL A 652 -18.23 12.39 15.95
CA VAL A 652 -17.51 12.17 14.69
C VAL A 652 -18.14 11.08 13.83
N GLY A 653 -17.90 11.14 12.53
CA GLY A 653 -18.34 10.12 11.57
C GLY A 653 -17.77 8.72 11.87
N LYS A 654 -18.30 7.68 11.22
CA LYS A 654 -17.73 6.33 11.37
C LYS A 654 -16.52 6.14 10.44
N ILE A 655 -15.50 5.41 10.92
CA ILE A 655 -14.26 5.06 10.19
C ILE A 655 -14.10 3.55 9.98
#